data_AF-A0A2E9WGK9-F1
#
_entry.id   AF-A0A2E9WGK9-F1
#
_cell.length_a   1.000
_cell.length_b   1.000
_cell.length_c   1.000
_cell.angle_alpha   90.00
_cell.angle_beta   90.00
_cell.angle_gamma   90.00
#
_symmetry.space_group_name_H-M   'P 1'
#
loop_
_entity.id
_entity.type
_entity.pdbx_description
1 polymer ?
#
loop_
_entity_poly.entity_id
_entity_poly.type
_entity_poly.pdbx_seq_one_letter_code
_entity_poly.pdbx_strand_id
1 'polypeptide(L)'
;MGLIENLGRVASVYMDEKEKLQTVGEKRKRTRMGHGFWPHEVLRDAIIFASMLSVLLFYAWLIPPPLHGAADPYAQAGFVFPDWYVLFSYGYLRWGEYLPQFTVPTGPIGAIVDQPVFAWNAAWWGAALTGIPVGILALPPFLGGREKRPVEDPWYASAGAVYLAHIWFISVFSINIFLELYGKNRTDFCKLDSHGDLLCGTRPPWLAEVFNAIPWLMTGVLLWIVLHFGARMFLVKTIGARLTQANAKRILMGALVLSTAATVATWDTYDKGFWEARGLLTIESYEELEAMRSQPSDIHVHEANEFTDKLGYSETMTVPAVAWLDWQIFQPAREVIYDFADANNHQQPDQGINAASVIGNFSGGEGFAVDGTFSITEDSTHFPDGHHVSVATIPLDAACSYRAEERKIGEAKTADMLSSTLTVKDADGATVSAASFDDCAGAEMAELPVGTYTYTFTVTASGALADSDLITEVTMNIAAYQPLLLFDADLSDANLAGHAVDLNNGEHVTMAQDYAQVVNPSFHENPKALDAKLTYAMFIPCLTLGALVFVLLRSMATGYEFEMNKCYGCDLCDDACPVRLFNGGDKLNIIYNSWNNEDDGVPLYSCLTCSACTNACPQLVDYDSYVDIRRSLIVGGPQAEIPHTVLQAVLNAEAEESADADFIATENYPITSNVGFYPGCVDYLDQEMVFSHLNEGTMNLGASTTAAFTLFEEMGDDVTYLGRDFLKCCGHDQKWQGMTEVFEKLKAYNQKKIEESGIDTLVSSCAECFRTFARDYELDGVKVMHTTEYLLEQGFDMELKADEGTTVTYHDPCRLGRQMGITEEPRELLGQVENVELVEMEHHGEDAMCCGVSSMMSCNENARALRVNRMEEVRATGADKMLTSCPKCVTHLECLKFEGDERYEGIEILDVVTFLAQQVEAKKSQVEADTRVGVEA
;
A
#
# COMPACT_ATOMS: atom_id res chain seq x y z
N MET A 1 -37.07 43.04 1.27
CA MET A 1 -36.47 42.33 2.42
C MET A 1 -34.96 42.34 2.23
N GLY A 2 -34.21 42.66 3.28
CA GLY A 2 -32.79 42.99 3.17
C GLY A 2 -31.90 41.77 2.94
N LEU A 3 -30.77 41.96 2.26
CA LEU A 3 -29.76 40.94 1.95
C LEU A 3 -29.32 40.13 3.19
N ILE A 4 -29.37 40.76 4.38
CA ILE A 4 -29.00 40.18 5.67
C ILE A 4 -30.05 39.16 6.17
N GLU A 5 -31.35 39.39 5.94
CA GLU A 5 -32.41 38.42 6.27
C GLU A 5 -32.36 37.20 5.34
N ASN A 6 -32.01 37.41 4.07
CA ASN A 6 -31.82 36.33 3.11
C ASN A 6 -30.60 35.46 3.46
N LEU A 7 -29.49 36.07 3.91
CA LEU A 7 -28.32 35.33 4.40
C LEU A 7 -28.60 34.59 5.71
N GLY A 8 -29.38 35.19 6.62
CA GLY A 8 -29.82 34.52 7.85
C GLY A 8 -30.69 33.29 7.58
N ARG A 9 -31.60 33.38 6.60
CA ARG A 9 -32.46 32.25 6.19
C ARG A 9 -31.68 31.14 5.48
N VAL A 10 -30.70 31.49 4.64
CA VAL A 10 -29.83 30.50 3.98
C VAL A 10 -28.95 29.80 5.02
N ALA A 11 -28.41 30.53 6.01
CA ALA A 11 -27.64 29.94 7.10
C ALA A 11 -28.50 29.08 8.03
N SER A 12 -29.74 29.47 8.34
CA SER A 12 -30.64 28.68 9.18
C SER A 12 -31.11 27.41 8.48
N VAL A 13 -31.45 27.50 7.18
CA VAL A 13 -31.81 26.33 6.37
C VAL A 13 -30.63 25.39 6.23
N TYR A 14 -29.41 25.90 6.03
CA TYR A 14 -28.20 25.07 5.99
C TYR A 14 -27.94 24.34 7.32
N MET A 15 -28.17 25.00 8.46
CA MET A 15 -27.97 24.40 9.78
C MET A 15 -29.07 23.38 10.12
N ASP A 16 -30.33 23.67 9.80
CA ASP A 16 -31.46 22.73 9.97
C ASP A 16 -31.30 21.49 9.09
N GLU A 17 -30.86 21.66 7.82
CA GLU A 17 -30.69 20.52 6.91
C GLU A 17 -29.46 19.69 7.26
N LYS A 18 -28.39 20.33 7.77
CA LYS A 18 -27.24 19.62 8.33
C LYS A 18 -27.61 18.80 9.56
N GLU A 19 -28.47 19.33 10.44
CA GLU A 19 -28.93 18.63 11.64
C GLU A 19 -29.88 17.49 11.27
N LYS A 20 -30.76 17.67 10.27
CA LYS A 20 -31.58 16.59 9.68
C LYS A 20 -30.73 15.50 9.05
N LEU A 21 -29.71 15.84 8.26
CA LEU A 21 -28.81 14.87 7.63
C LEU A 21 -27.97 14.08 8.65
N GLN A 22 -27.70 14.67 9.83
CA GLN A 22 -27.08 13.95 10.95
C GLN A 22 -28.06 13.02 11.67
N THR A 23 -29.37 13.29 11.63
CA THR A 23 -30.41 12.43 12.23
C THR A 23 -30.85 11.25 11.36
N VAL A 24 -30.68 11.32 10.03
CA VAL A 24 -30.98 10.21 9.10
C VAL A 24 -29.79 9.24 9.02
N GLY A 25 -29.47 8.63 10.16
CA GLY A 25 -28.32 7.76 10.35
C GLY A 25 -28.54 6.27 10.03
N GLU A 26 -29.42 5.90 9.10
CA GLU A 26 -29.53 4.50 8.65
C GLU A 26 -28.98 4.31 7.23
N LYS A 27 -27.75 3.77 7.16
CA LYS A 27 -27.14 3.29 5.91
C LYS A 27 -28.03 2.19 5.30
N ARG A 28 -28.80 2.51 4.25
CA ARG A 28 -29.47 1.49 3.42
C ARG A 28 -28.41 0.53 2.84
N LYS A 29 -28.65 -0.78 2.96
CA LYS A 29 -27.77 -1.85 2.45
C LYS A 29 -28.39 -2.50 1.21
N ARG A 30 -27.53 -2.99 0.32
CA ARG A 30 -27.82 -3.77 -0.88
C ARG A 30 -28.79 -4.94 -0.58
N THR A 31 -29.83 -5.10 -1.40
CA THR A 31 -30.89 -6.12 -1.23
C THR A 31 -30.51 -7.50 -1.76
N ARG A 32 -29.47 -7.61 -2.60
CA ARG A 32 -28.92 -8.89 -3.07
C ARG A 32 -27.42 -8.97 -2.87
N MET A 33 -27.02 -10.08 -2.27
CA MET A 33 -25.66 -10.45 -1.95
C MET A 33 -25.04 -11.20 -3.13
N GLY A 34 -23.76 -10.95 -3.41
CA GLY A 34 -22.98 -11.86 -4.27
C GLY A 34 -22.84 -13.23 -3.59
N HIS A 35 -22.53 -14.25 -4.39
CA HIS A 35 -22.39 -15.63 -3.94
C HIS A 35 -20.97 -16.09 -4.29
N GLY A 36 -20.15 -16.40 -3.28
CA GLY A 36 -18.71 -16.68 -3.43
C GLY A 36 -18.29 -17.88 -4.31
N PHE A 37 -19.24 -18.59 -4.94
CA PHE A 37 -18.98 -19.62 -5.95
C PHE A 37 -19.37 -19.18 -7.36
N TRP A 38 -19.65 -17.90 -7.57
CA TRP A 38 -19.87 -17.37 -8.90
C TRP A 38 -18.57 -17.40 -9.72
N PRO A 39 -18.64 -17.70 -11.03
CA PRO A 39 -17.45 -17.95 -11.84
C PRO A 39 -16.38 -16.85 -11.81
N HIS A 40 -16.79 -15.57 -11.78
CA HIS A 40 -15.85 -14.45 -11.74
C HIS A 40 -15.20 -14.24 -10.36
N GLU A 41 -15.92 -14.52 -9.27
CA GLU A 41 -15.38 -14.48 -7.90
C GLU A 41 -14.36 -15.62 -7.70
N VAL A 42 -14.69 -16.82 -8.18
CA VAL A 42 -13.79 -17.99 -8.16
C VAL A 42 -12.51 -17.74 -8.97
N LEU A 43 -12.62 -17.11 -10.15
CA LEU A 43 -11.47 -16.77 -10.98
C LEU A 43 -10.55 -15.76 -10.29
N ARG A 44 -11.12 -14.69 -9.69
CA ARG A 44 -10.34 -13.71 -8.93
C ARG A 44 -9.59 -14.38 -7.78
N ASP A 45 -10.29 -15.18 -6.98
CA ASP A 45 -9.71 -15.81 -5.79
C ASP A 45 -8.61 -16.83 -6.17
N ALA A 46 -8.77 -17.54 -7.29
CA ALA A 46 -7.74 -18.41 -7.84
C ALA A 46 -6.48 -17.65 -8.29
N ILE A 47 -6.63 -16.47 -8.90
CA ILE A 47 -5.50 -15.61 -9.30
C ILE A 47 -4.76 -15.09 -8.06
N ILE A 48 -5.49 -14.62 -7.04
CA ILE A 48 -4.89 -14.17 -5.78
C ILE A 48 -4.11 -15.32 -5.13
N PHE A 49 -4.71 -16.52 -5.04
CA PHE A 49 -4.06 -17.70 -4.51
C PHE A 49 -2.79 -18.08 -5.28
N ALA A 50 -2.83 -18.08 -6.62
CA ALA A 50 -1.68 -18.36 -7.46
C ALA A 50 -0.55 -17.33 -7.25
N SER A 51 -0.89 -16.04 -7.13
CA SER A 51 0.08 -14.97 -6.87
C SER A 51 0.78 -15.14 -5.52
N MET A 52 0.02 -15.48 -4.47
CA MET A 52 0.56 -15.78 -3.15
C MET A 52 1.51 -16.98 -3.23
N LEU A 53 1.13 -18.04 -3.94
CA LEU A 53 1.97 -19.23 -4.16
C LEU A 53 3.28 -18.90 -4.89
N SER A 54 3.24 -18.04 -5.92
CA SER A 54 4.45 -17.62 -6.64
C SER A 54 5.42 -16.84 -5.75
N VAL A 55 4.92 -15.93 -4.92
CA VAL A 55 5.74 -15.19 -3.94
C VAL A 55 6.34 -16.14 -2.90
N LEU A 56 5.58 -17.14 -2.45
CA LEU A 56 6.06 -18.17 -1.52
C LEU A 56 7.20 -19.01 -2.11
N LEU A 57 7.08 -19.44 -3.37
CA LEU A 57 8.12 -20.18 -4.08
C LEU A 57 9.39 -19.33 -4.29
N PHE A 58 9.23 -18.02 -4.52
CA PHE A 58 10.36 -17.10 -4.65
C PHE A 58 11.13 -16.94 -3.34
N TYR A 59 10.46 -16.82 -2.18
CA TYR A 59 11.14 -16.75 -0.88
C TYR A 59 11.84 -18.06 -0.51
N ALA A 60 11.23 -19.21 -0.81
CA ALA A 60 11.85 -20.52 -0.62
C ALA A 60 13.14 -20.67 -1.46
N TRP A 61 13.23 -19.99 -2.59
CA TRP A 61 14.43 -19.97 -3.44
C TRP A 61 15.52 -18.99 -2.95
N LEU A 62 15.14 -17.86 -2.36
CA LEU A 62 16.08 -16.80 -1.93
C LEU A 62 16.95 -17.20 -0.71
N ILE A 63 16.48 -18.14 0.12
CA ILE A 63 17.15 -18.59 1.36
C ILE A 63 17.90 -19.92 1.07
N PRO A 64 19.24 -19.95 0.93
CA PRO A 64 19.96 -21.18 0.60
C PRO A 64 20.04 -22.13 1.82
N PRO A 65 19.92 -23.45 1.65
CA PRO A 65 20.02 -24.40 2.75
C PRO A 65 21.49 -24.77 3.05
N PRO A 66 21.92 -24.91 4.32
CA PRO A 66 23.01 -25.81 4.66
C PRO A 66 22.45 -27.24 4.82
N LEU A 67 23.01 -28.19 4.07
CA LEU A 67 22.62 -29.61 4.07
C LEU A 67 23.20 -30.34 5.29
N HIS A 68 22.35 -30.70 6.26
CA HIS A 68 22.67 -31.70 7.29
C HIS A 68 21.60 -32.82 7.32
N GLY A 69 21.97 -33.98 7.90
CA GLY A 69 21.19 -35.22 7.91
C GLY A 69 19.86 -35.15 8.67
N ALA A 70 18.96 -36.11 8.38
CA ALA A 70 17.56 -36.12 8.80
C ALA A 70 17.34 -36.07 10.33
N ALA A 71 16.26 -35.39 10.74
CA ALA A 71 15.92 -35.06 12.13
C ALA A 71 15.51 -36.28 13.00
N ASP A 72 15.94 -36.25 14.27
CA ASP A 72 15.54 -37.16 15.35
C ASP A 72 14.17 -36.74 15.94
N PRO A 73 13.14 -37.61 15.96
CA PRO A 73 11.80 -37.28 16.45
C PRO A 73 11.68 -37.19 17.99
N TYR A 74 12.71 -37.50 18.78
CA TYR A 74 12.67 -37.43 20.25
C TYR A 74 13.54 -36.32 20.87
N ALA A 75 14.35 -35.64 20.06
CA ALA A 75 14.98 -34.38 20.43
C ALA A 75 14.02 -33.24 20.08
N GLN A 76 13.82 -32.29 20.99
CA GLN A 76 13.18 -31.02 20.66
C GLN A 76 14.09 -30.33 19.63
N ALA A 77 13.77 -30.48 18.34
CA ALA A 77 14.68 -30.12 17.26
C ALA A 77 14.98 -28.61 17.33
N GLY A 78 16.23 -28.26 17.62
CA GLY A 78 16.72 -26.87 17.59
C GLY A 78 16.75 -26.26 16.18
N PHE A 79 16.26 -26.96 15.15
CA PHE A 79 16.30 -26.50 13.76
C PHE A 79 15.25 -27.22 12.89
N VAL A 80 14.35 -26.47 12.26
CA VAL A 80 13.35 -26.96 11.29
C VAL A 80 13.44 -26.12 10.01
N PHE A 81 13.49 -26.78 8.84
CA PHE A 81 13.52 -26.15 7.51
C PHE A 81 12.20 -25.39 7.17
N PRO A 82 12.21 -24.46 6.20
CA PRO A 82 11.22 -23.37 6.11
C PRO A 82 9.93 -23.81 5.39
N ASP A 83 9.03 -24.46 6.11
CA ASP A 83 7.60 -24.49 5.75
C ASP A 83 6.90 -23.28 6.38
N TRP A 84 6.34 -22.37 5.59
CA TRP A 84 5.82 -21.09 6.10
C TRP A 84 4.60 -21.21 7.05
N TYR A 85 3.76 -22.24 6.88
CA TYR A 85 2.68 -22.50 7.84
C TYR A 85 3.25 -22.98 9.19
N VAL A 86 4.42 -23.62 9.17
CA VAL A 86 5.20 -23.98 10.36
C VAL A 86 5.87 -22.74 10.95
N LEU A 87 6.40 -21.82 10.13
CA LEU A 87 6.97 -20.55 10.60
C LEU A 87 5.92 -19.63 11.24
N PHE A 88 4.70 -19.59 10.70
CA PHE A 88 3.57 -18.85 11.27
C PHE A 88 3.16 -19.43 12.62
N SER A 89 2.97 -20.75 12.70
CA SER A 89 2.62 -21.43 13.96
C SER A 89 3.76 -21.37 15.00
N TYR A 90 5.02 -21.44 14.56
CA TYR A 90 6.19 -21.28 15.41
C TYR A 90 6.38 -19.85 15.91
N GLY A 91 6.00 -18.83 15.13
CA GLY A 91 6.00 -17.43 15.57
C GLY A 91 5.10 -17.23 16.80
N TYR A 92 3.90 -17.80 16.79
CA TYR A 92 3.02 -17.81 17.96
C TYR A 92 3.51 -18.71 19.10
N LEU A 93 4.18 -19.83 18.80
CA LEU A 93 4.80 -20.69 19.83
C LEU A 93 5.89 -19.93 20.58
N ARG A 94 6.78 -19.25 19.85
CA ARG A 94 7.85 -18.42 20.42
C ARG A 94 7.28 -17.26 21.22
N TRP A 95 6.21 -16.63 20.74
CA TRP A 95 5.51 -15.61 21.52
C TRP A 95 4.88 -16.20 22.80
N GLY A 96 4.40 -17.45 22.74
CA GLY A 96 3.87 -18.20 23.87
C GLY A 96 4.88 -18.52 24.97
N GLU A 97 6.19 -18.46 24.70
CA GLU A 97 7.25 -18.64 25.72
C GLU A 97 7.25 -17.50 26.74
N TYR A 98 6.85 -16.31 26.31
CA TYR A 98 6.79 -15.10 27.14
C TYR A 98 5.44 -14.91 27.85
N LEU A 99 4.50 -15.85 27.69
CA LEU A 99 3.23 -15.86 28.40
C LEU A 99 3.32 -16.72 29.67
N PRO A 100 2.49 -16.47 30.70
CA PRO A 100 2.53 -17.21 31.95
C PRO A 100 2.40 -18.72 31.73
N GLN A 101 3.33 -19.49 32.30
CA GLN A 101 3.36 -20.95 32.19
C GLN A 101 2.98 -21.58 33.53
N PHE A 102 1.99 -22.48 33.53
CA PHE A 102 1.53 -23.15 34.75
C PHE A 102 0.96 -24.54 34.46
N THR A 103 0.87 -25.38 35.47
CA THR A 103 0.32 -26.74 35.35
C THR A 103 -1.08 -26.81 35.95
N VAL A 104 -2.08 -27.19 35.15
CA VAL A 104 -3.48 -27.28 35.59
C VAL A 104 -3.83 -28.73 35.93
N PRO A 105 -4.31 -29.04 37.16
CA PRO A 105 -4.82 -30.37 37.49
C PRO A 105 -6.09 -30.68 36.68
N THR A 106 -6.10 -31.77 35.92
CA THR A 106 -7.18 -32.10 34.96
C THR A 106 -8.39 -32.80 35.58
N GLY A 107 -8.35 -33.13 36.87
CA GLY A 107 -9.48 -33.68 37.63
C GLY A 107 -10.06 -34.96 36.99
N PRO A 108 -11.39 -35.17 37.01
CA PRO A 108 -12.03 -36.39 36.51
C PRO A 108 -11.83 -36.63 35.00
N ILE A 109 -11.55 -35.58 34.23
CA ILE A 109 -11.35 -35.66 32.77
C ILE A 109 -9.97 -36.25 32.46
N GLY A 110 -8.95 -35.94 33.28
CA GLY A 110 -7.60 -36.50 33.15
C GLY A 110 -7.53 -38.03 33.31
N ALA A 111 -8.45 -38.61 34.09
CA ALA A 111 -8.57 -40.06 34.28
C ALA A 111 -9.07 -40.81 33.04
N ILE A 112 -9.69 -40.11 32.07
CA ILE A 112 -10.19 -40.69 30.82
C ILE A 112 -9.07 -40.79 29.77
N VAL A 113 -8.08 -39.88 29.83
CA VAL A 113 -6.97 -39.76 28.87
C VAL A 113 -5.59 -40.11 29.48
N ASP A 114 -5.58 -40.66 30.69
CA ASP A 114 -4.39 -41.06 31.45
C ASP A 114 -3.34 -39.95 31.60
N GLN A 115 -3.80 -38.70 31.74
CA GLN A 115 -2.95 -37.53 32.00
C GLN A 115 -3.43 -36.77 33.24
N PRO A 116 -2.70 -36.87 34.38
CA PRO A 116 -3.13 -36.29 35.67
C PRO A 116 -2.98 -34.75 35.73
N VAL A 117 -2.23 -34.16 34.80
CA VAL A 117 -1.94 -32.73 34.76
C VAL A 117 -1.86 -32.27 33.30
N PHE A 118 -2.39 -31.08 33.02
CA PHE A 118 -2.27 -30.43 31.73
C PHE A 118 -1.24 -29.30 31.82
N ALA A 119 -0.17 -29.38 31.04
CA ALA A 119 0.84 -28.34 30.99
C ALA A 119 0.35 -27.16 30.14
N TRP A 120 0.10 -26.02 30.78
CA TRP A 120 -0.19 -24.75 30.12
C TRP A 120 1.15 -24.09 29.74
N ASN A 121 1.78 -24.64 28.70
CA ASN A 121 3.11 -24.26 28.24
C ASN A 121 3.06 -23.45 26.94
N ALA A 122 4.22 -23.03 26.43
CA ALA A 122 4.34 -22.30 25.17
C ALA A 122 3.64 -23.01 23.99
N ALA A 123 3.64 -24.35 23.98
CA ALA A 123 2.95 -25.14 22.95
C ALA A 123 1.43 -24.91 22.96
N TRP A 124 0.84 -24.86 24.15
CA TRP A 124 -0.57 -24.54 24.30
C TRP A 124 -0.89 -23.11 23.87
N TRP A 125 -0.08 -22.14 24.33
CA TRP A 125 -0.26 -20.73 23.97
C TRP A 125 -0.13 -20.50 22.47
N GLY A 126 0.87 -21.11 21.82
CA GLY A 126 1.02 -21.01 20.38
C GLY A 126 -0.16 -21.60 19.61
N ALA A 127 -0.69 -22.74 20.04
CA ALA A 127 -1.89 -23.35 19.43
C ALA A 127 -3.14 -22.48 19.64
N ALA A 128 -3.36 -21.97 20.86
CA ALA A 128 -4.50 -21.12 21.19
C ALA A 128 -4.47 -19.79 20.43
N LEU A 129 -3.32 -19.13 20.36
CA LEU A 129 -3.12 -17.87 19.63
C LEU A 129 -3.24 -18.07 18.13
N THR A 130 -2.74 -19.17 17.57
CA THR A 130 -2.91 -19.52 16.15
C THR A 130 -4.38 -19.76 15.80
N GLY A 131 -5.16 -20.33 16.74
CA GLY A 131 -6.59 -20.59 16.56
C GLY A 131 -7.45 -19.34 16.44
N ILE A 132 -7.04 -18.20 17.02
CA ILE A 132 -7.82 -16.96 16.99
C ILE A 132 -7.91 -16.37 15.58
N PRO A 133 -6.80 -16.08 14.86
CA PRO A 133 -6.88 -15.55 13.51
C PRO A 133 -7.43 -16.55 12.48
N VAL A 134 -7.09 -17.85 12.61
CA VAL A 134 -7.66 -18.90 11.76
C VAL A 134 -9.17 -19.01 11.98
N GLY A 135 -9.63 -18.88 13.22
CA GLY A 135 -11.06 -18.78 13.56
C GLY A 135 -11.72 -17.57 12.90
N ILE A 136 -11.09 -16.39 12.98
CA ILE A 136 -11.58 -15.16 12.33
C ILE A 136 -11.61 -15.29 10.80
N LEU A 137 -10.67 -16.01 10.18
CA LEU A 137 -10.62 -16.30 8.75
C LEU A 137 -11.59 -17.40 8.29
N ALA A 138 -11.94 -18.34 9.17
CA ALA A 138 -12.87 -19.41 8.87
C ALA A 138 -14.33 -18.99 9.09
N LEU A 139 -14.56 -17.91 9.86
CA LEU A 139 -15.86 -17.30 10.12
C LEU A 139 -16.55 -16.60 8.91
N PRO A 140 -15.87 -15.95 7.95
CA PRO A 140 -16.50 -15.17 6.89
C PRO A 140 -17.51 -15.94 6.03
N PRO A 141 -17.29 -17.22 5.65
CA PRO A 141 -18.32 -18.05 4.99
C PRO A 141 -19.60 -18.26 5.82
N PHE A 142 -19.54 -18.13 7.15
CA PHE A 142 -20.66 -18.35 8.07
C PHE A 142 -21.33 -17.05 8.55
N LEU A 143 -20.76 -15.89 8.22
CA LEU A 143 -21.29 -14.56 8.55
C LEU A 143 -22.01 -13.98 7.33
N GLY A 144 -23.33 -14.15 7.24
CA GLY A 144 -24.14 -13.60 6.15
C GLY A 144 -24.02 -12.06 6.03
N GLY A 145 -24.01 -11.56 4.79
CA GLY A 145 -24.22 -10.13 4.50
C GLY A 145 -23.11 -9.30 3.81
N ARG A 146 -22.03 -9.88 3.25
CA ARG A 146 -20.79 -9.11 3.03
C ARG A 146 -19.94 -9.31 1.75
N GLU A 147 -20.52 -9.50 0.57
CA GLU A 147 -19.72 -9.31 -0.67
C GLU A 147 -19.77 -7.83 -1.09
N LYS A 148 -18.99 -7.01 -0.38
CA LYS A 148 -18.69 -5.61 -0.75
C LYS A 148 -17.30 -5.54 -1.35
N ARG A 149 -17.13 -4.75 -2.41
CA ARG A 149 -15.80 -4.54 -3.00
C ARG A 149 -14.87 -3.81 -2.01
N PRO A 150 -13.54 -3.99 -2.08
CA PRO A 150 -12.61 -3.31 -1.18
C PRO A 150 -12.77 -1.78 -1.14
N VAL A 151 -13.14 -1.17 -2.27
CA VAL A 151 -13.41 0.28 -2.38
C VAL A 151 -14.72 0.69 -1.69
N GLU A 152 -15.71 -0.21 -1.60
CA GLU A 152 -17.01 0.05 -0.95
C GLU A 152 -16.96 -0.09 0.57
N ASP A 153 -16.01 -0.86 1.10
CA ASP A 153 -15.77 -0.99 2.54
C ASP A 153 -14.26 -0.95 2.88
N PRO A 154 -13.64 0.24 2.76
CA PRO A 154 -12.19 0.39 2.96
C PRO A 154 -11.71 -0.10 4.32
N TRP A 155 -12.57 -0.09 5.34
CA TRP A 155 -12.25 -0.59 6.68
C TRP A 155 -11.99 -2.10 6.72
N TYR A 156 -12.79 -2.90 6.02
CA TYR A 156 -12.60 -4.35 5.98
C TYR A 156 -11.40 -4.76 5.14
N ALA A 157 -11.20 -4.08 4.01
CA ALA A 157 -10.00 -4.27 3.19
C ALA A 157 -8.72 -3.93 3.97
N SER A 158 -8.76 -2.83 4.74
CA SER A 158 -7.65 -2.43 5.61
C SER A 158 -7.39 -3.45 6.72
N ALA A 159 -8.45 -3.99 7.35
CA ALA A 159 -8.30 -5.03 8.37
C ALA A 159 -7.67 -6.32 7.78
N GLY A 160 -8.04 -6.70 6.55
CA GLY A 160 -7.41 -7.81 5.84
C GLY A 160 -5.92 -7.56 5.57
N ALA A 161 -5.54 -6.34 5.18
CA ALA A 161 -4.14 -5.95 4.96
C ALA A 161 -3.32 -5.94 6.27
N VAL A 162 -3.89 -5.44 7.38
CA VAL A 162 -3.26 -5.52 8.71
C VAL A 162 -2.97 -6.97 9.07
N TYR A 163 -3.92 -7.86 8.81
CA TYR A 163 -3.78 -9.27 9.12
C TYR A 163 -2.69 -9.97 8.30
N LEU A 164 -2.64 -9.72 6.98
CA LEU A 164 -1.58 -10.26 6.12
C LEU A 164 -0.20 -9.74 6.53
N ALA A 165 -0.09 -8.45 6.89
CA ALA A 165 1.15 -7.90 7.44
C ALA A 165 1.55 -8.63 8.73
N HIS A 166 0.60 -8.88 9.64
CA HIS A 166 0.86 -9.54 10.91
C HIS A 166 1.39 -10.97 10.72
N ILE A 167 0.82 -11.74 9.79
CA ILE A 167 1.34 -13.08 9.40
C ILE A 167 2.80 -12.97 8.93
N TRP A 168 3.11 -11.97 8.12
CA TRP A 168 4.46 -11.78 7.60
C TRP A 168 5.45 -11.44 8.72
N PHE A 169 5.15 -10.43 9.55
CA PHE A 169 6.04 -10.01 10.64
C PHE A 169 6.23 -11.08 11.71
N ILE A 170 5.20 -11.86 12.06
CA ILE A 170 5.35 -12.95 13.04
C ILE A 170 6.17 -14.13 12.47
N SER A 171 6.11 -14.34 11.15
CA SER A 171 6.98 -15.32 10.48
C SER A 171 8.43 -14.84 10.44
N VAL A 172 8.67 -13.54 10.35
CA VAL A 172 10.02 -12.96 10.49
C VAL A 172 10.52 -13.13 11.94
N PHE A 173 9.65 -12.94 12.94
CA PHE A 173 9.99 -13.17 14.35
C PHE A 173 10.40 -14.61 14.65
N SER A 174 9.76 -15.62 14.04
CA SER A 174 10.19 -17.01 14.23
C SER A 174 11.56 -17.32 13.64
N ILE A 175 11.95 -16.61 12.57
CA ILE A 175 13.25 -16.76 11.90
C ILE A 175 14.32 -15.85 12.53
N ASN A 176 14.01 -15.10 13.60
CA ASN A 176 14.89 -14.08 14.18
C ASN A 176 16.30 -14.59 14.53
N ILE A 177 16.40 -15.78 15.14
CA ILE A 177 17.70 -16.42 15.48
C ILE A 177 18.59 -16.54 14.24
N PHE A 178 18.01 -16.80 13.07
CA PHE A 178 18.74 -16.93 11.82
C PHE A 178 19.15 -15.56 11.28
N LEU A 179 18.27 -14.55 11.32
CA LEU A 179 18.58 -13.21 10.83
C LEU A 179 19.72 -12.56 11.62
N GLU A 180 19.80 -12.78 12.93
CA GLU A 180 20.91 -12.32 13.77
C GLU A 180 22.23 -13.05 13.44
N LEU A 181 22.19 -14.37 13.29
CA LEU A 181 23.31 -15.22 12.84
C LEU A 181 23.83 -14.86 11.43
N TYR A 182 22.97 -14.32 10.56
CA TYR A 182 23.30 -13.96 9.18
C TYR A 182 23.48 -12.45 8.94
N GLY A 183 23.20 -11.60 9.94
CA GLY A 183 23.08 -10.14 9.80
C GLY A 183 24.27 -9.32 10.29
N LYS A 184 25.04 -9.79 11.29
CA LYS A 184 26.25 -9.07 11.74
C LYS A 184 27.40 -9.26 10.73
N ASN A 185 28.20 -8.21 10.54
CA ASN A 185 29.33 -8.20 9.60
C ASN A 185 30.22 -9.40 9.85
N ARG A 186 30.31 -10.23 8.84
CA ARG A 186 30.66 -11.62 9.00
C ARG A 186 32.18 -11.77 8.69
N THR A 187 32.95 -10.83 9.22
CA THR A 187 34.40 -10.93 9.42
C THR A 187 34.76 -11.09 10.90
N ASP A 188 33.80 -10.91 11.83
CA ASP A 188 34.11 -10.66 13.26
C ASP A 188 33.17 -11.43 14.24
N PHE A 189 32.35 -12.39 13.76
CA PHE A 189 31.39 -13.14 14.60
C PHE A 189 31.61 -14.66 14.55
N CYS A 190 31.83 -15.29 15.71
CA CYS A 190 32.24 -16.70 15.85
C CYS A 190 31.63 -17.37 17.09
N LYS A 191 30.49 -18.06 16.99
CA LYS A 191 29.87 -18.68 18.18
C LYS A 191 30.39 -20.10 18.43
N LEU A 192 30.74 -20.41 19.69
CA LEU A 192 30.92 -21.79 20.16
C LEU A 192 29.58 -22.51 20.17
N ASP A 193 29.49 -23.63 19.46
CA ASP A 193 28.32 -24.50 19.52
C ASP A 193 28.32 -25.37 20.78
N SER A 194 27.28 -26.19 20.95
CA SER A 194 27.15 -27.09 22.10
C SER A 194 28.20 -28.22 22.14
N HIS A 195 29.02 -28.36 21.10
CA HIS A 195 30.09 -29.35 20.97
C HIS A 195 31.49 -28.75 21.11
N GLY A 196 31.60 -27.43 21.29
CA GLY A 196 32.89 -26.75 21.41
C GLY A 196 33.49 -26.34 20.05
N ASP A 197 32.72 -26.43 18.96
CA ASP A 197 33.14 -26.01 17.64
C ASP A 197 32.86 -24.51 17.41
N LEU A 198 33.82 -23.81 16.82
CA LEU A 198 33.74 -22.37 16.57
C LEU A 198 33.10 -22.09 15.19
N LEU A 199 31.84 -21.63 15.18
CA LEU A 199 31.06 -21.35 13.97
C LEU A 199 31.17 -19.88 13.52
N CYS A 200 31.91 -19.63 12.42
CA CYS A 200 32.11 -18.30 11.81
C CYS A 200 31.63 -18.29 10.33
N GLY A 201 31.32 -17.13 9.72
CA GLY A 201 31.09 -17.06 8.25
C GLY A 201 30.97 -15.63 7.68
N THR A 202 30.70 -15.44 6.36
CA THR A 202 30.72 -14.17 5.54
C THR A 202 29.35 -13.72 4.92
N ARG A 203 28.92 -12.44 5.04
CA ARG A 203 27.84 -11.72 4.28
C ARG A 203 27.84 -10.19 4.61
N PRO A 204 27.46 -9.29 3.68
CA PRO A 204 27.51 -7.84 3.92
C PRO A 204 26.35 -7.31 4.80
N PRO A 205 26.63 -6.48 5.81
CA PRO A 205 25.73 -6.15 6.94
C PRO A 205 24.50 -5.28 6.60
N TRP A 206 24.52 -4.56 5.48
CA TRP A 206 23.48 -3.55 5.18
C TRP A 206 22.06 -4.14 5.05
N LEU A 207 21.91 -5.40 4.66
CA LEU A 207 20.59 -5.99 4.45
C LEU A 207 19.81 -6.12 5.77
N ALA A 208 20.49 -6.53 6.86
CA ALA A 208 19.88 -6.67 8.18
C ALA A 208 19.53 -5.30 8.78
N GLU A 209 20.39 -4.31 8.60
CA GLU A 209 20.12 -2.91 8.98
C GLU A 209 18.88 -2.37 8.26
N VAL A 210 18.75 -2.62 6.96
CA VAL A 210 17.56 -2.23 6.18
C VAL A 210 16.31 -2.93 6.71
N PHE A 211 16.35 -4.25 6.97
CA PHE A 211 15.21 -4.98 7.52
C PHE A 211 14.80 -4.49 8.92
N ASN A 212 15.76 -4.16 9.77
CA ASN A 212 15.51 -3.61 11.11
C ASN A 212 14.98 -2.16 11.07
N ALA A 213 15.35 -1.39 10.04
CA ALA A 213 14.89 -0.02 9.85
C ALA A 213 13.48 0.09 9.28
N ILE A 214 13.04 -0.87 8.44
CA ILE A 214 11.72 -0.85 7.80
C ILE A 214 10.55 -0.67 8.80
N PRO A 215 10.46 -1.46 9.90
CA PRO A 215 9.40 -1.28 10.90
C PRO A 215 9.34 0.14 11.47
N TRP A 216 10.51 0.75 11.71
CA TRP A 216 10.60 2.10 12.24
C TRP A 216 10.22 3.17 11.22
N LEU A 217 10.63 3.01 9.96
CA LEU A 217 10.19 3.87 8.87
C LEU A 217 8.66 3.83 8.68
N MET A 218 8.07 2.64 8.79
CA MET A 218 6.61 2.46 8.74
C MET A 218 5.90 3.18 9.90
N THR A 219 6.57 3.37 11.04
CA THR A 219 6.04 4.15 12.16
C THR A 219 5.99 5.63 11.83
N GLY A 220 7.03 6.16 11.20
CA GLY A 220 7.04 7.52 10.68
C GLY A 220 5.91 7.76 9.67
N VAL A 221 5.67 6.80 8.79
CA VAL A 221 4.54 6.84 7.84
C VAL A 221 3.19 6.82 8.56
N LEU A 222 3.01 5.99 9.58
CA LEU A 222 1.76 5.97 10.36
C LEU A 222 1.53 7.29 11.08
N LEU A 223 2.58 7.84 11.70
CA LEU A 223 2.52 9.12 12.39
C LEU A 223 2.18 10.24 11.41
N TRP A 224 2.75 10.23 10.21
CA TRP A 224 2.36 11.12 9.13
C TRP A 224 0.88 10.97 8.77
N ILE A 225 0.37 9.74 8.58
CA ILE A 225 -1.04 9.49 8.24
C ILE A 225 -1.95 10.05 9.34
N VAL A 226 -1.63 9.82 10.61
CA VAL A 226 -2.39 10.34 11.75
C VAL A 226 -2.40 11.87 11.78
N LEU A 227 -1.22 12.51 11.63
CA LEU A 227 -1.11 13.97 11.56
C LEU A 227 -1.84 14.53 10.33
N HIS A 228 -1.74 13.86 9.18
CA HIS A 228 -2.41 14.24 7.94
C HIS A 228 -3.93 14.23 8.12
N PHE A 229 -4.51 13.17 8.67
CA PHE A 229 -5.95 13.10 8.92
C PHE A 229 -6.39 14.06 10.03
N GLY A 230 -5.58 14.27 11.06
CA GLY A 230 -5.82 15.29 12.09
C GLY A 230 -5.88 16.70 11.48
N ALA A 231 -4.88 17.06 10.68
CA ALA A 231 -4.82 18.32 9.96
C ALA A 231 -5.98 18.46 8.96
N ARG A 232 -6.30 17.40 8.20
CA ARG A 232 -7.44 17.38 7.28
C ARG A 232 -8.77 17.57 8.01
N MET A 233 -8.98 16.89 9.14
CA MET A 233 -10.18 17.05 9.96
C MET A 233 -10.33 18.50 10.45
N PHE A 234 -9.22 19.12 10.86
CA PHE A 234 -9.18 20.53 11.23
C PHE A 234 -9.54 21.45 10.05
N LEU A 235 -8.97 21.20 8.86
CA LEU A 235 -9.21 21.99 7.65
C LEU A 235 -10.66 21.90 7.15
N VAL A 236 -11.31 20.74 7.30
CA VAL A 236 -12.69 20.50 6.83
C VAL A 236 -13.75 21.02 7.83
N LYS A 237 -13.41 21.17 9.12
CA LYS A 237 -14.30 21.78 10.11
C LYS A 237 -14.36 23.29 9.96
N THR A 238 -15.42 23.91 10.49
CA THR A 238 -15.67 25.37 10.45
C THR A 238 -14.50 26.23 10.96
N ILE A 239 -13.64 25.65 11.79
CA ILE A 239 -12.43 26.28 12.33
C ILE A 239 -11.36 26.49 11.24
N GLY A 240 -11.25 25.57 10.27
CA GLY A 240 -10.28 25.62 9.17
C GLY A 240 -10.70 26.48 7.96
N ALA A 241 -11.97 26.88 7.88
CA ALA A 241 -12.55 27.60 6.75
C ALA A 241 -11.92 28.98 6.45
N ARG A 242 -11.08 29.50 7.35
CA ARG A 242 -10.35 30.77 7.18
C ARG A 242 -8.97 30.62 6.52
N LEU A 243 -8.53 29.40 6.23
CA LEU A 243 -7.23 29.13 5.63
C LEU A 243 -7.31 29.09 4.09
N THR A 244 -6.39 29.77 3.43
CA THR A 244 -6.23 29.69 1.97
C THR A 244 -5.64 28.34 1.55
N GLN A 245 -5.91 27.91 0.31
CA GLN A 245 -5.42 26.64 -0.24
C GLN A 245 -3.89 26.51 -0.17
N ALA A 246 -3.16 27.62 -0.34
CA ALA A 246 -1.71 27.66 -0.21
C ALA A 246 -1.23 27.35 1.23
N ASN A 247 -1.92 27.91 2.24
CA ASN A 247 -1.59 27.65 3.65
C ASN A 247 -1.97 26.23 4.07
N ALA A 248 -3.06 25.67 3.53
CA ALA A 248 -3.45 24.28 3.75
C ALA A 248 -2.38 23.30 3.21
N LYS A 249 -1.85 23.54 2.00
CA LYS A 249 -0.73 22.73 1.44
C LYS A 249 0.52 22.79 2.31
N ARG A 250 0.86 23.97 2.85
CA ARG A 250 2.01 24.16 3.75
C ARG A 250 1.84 23.40 5.07
N ILE A 251 0.63 23.37 5.65
CA ILE A 251 0.33 22.60 6.87
C ILE A 251 0.54 21.09 6.62
N LEU A 252 0.06 20.58 5.47
CA LEU A 252 0.22 19.16 5.13
C LEU A 252 1.68 18.76 4.85
N MET A 253 2.45 19.63 4.19
CA MET A 253 3.91 19.45 4.06
C MET A 253 4.61 19.52 5.42
N GLY A 254 4.19 20.44 6.30
CA GLY A 254 4.72 20.55 7.66
C GLY A 254 4.50 19.29 8.49
N ALA A 255 3.35 18.63 8.34
CA ALA A 255 3.07 17.35 9.00
C ALA A 255 4.05 16.25 8.57
N LEU A 256 4.39 16.17 7.27
CA LEU A 256 5.37 15.22 6.74
C LEU A 256 6.77 15.48 7.30
N VAL A 257 7.21 16.75 7.27
CA VAL A 257 8.54 17.13 7.81
C VAL A 257 8.63 16.80 9.31
N LEU A 258 7.58 17.10 10.08
CA LEU A 258 7.56 16.83 11.52
C LEU A 258 7.58 15.33 11.83
N SER A 259 6.83 14.52 11.08
CA SER A 259 6.87 13.05 11.25
C SER A 259 8.23 12.45 10.91
N THR A 260 8.88 12.94 9.84
CA THR A 260 10.22 12.47 9.46
C THR A 260 11.26 12.87 10.51
N ALA A 261 11.23 14.13 10.96
CA ALA A 261 12.14 14.60 12.00
C ALA A 261 11.99 13.83 13.31
N ALA A 262 10.75 13.55 13.73
CA ALA A 262 10.47 12.74 14.91
C ALA A 262 11.02 11.32 14.78
N THR A 263 10.88 10.69 13.61
CA THR A 263 11.35 9.32 13.36
C THR A 263 12.88 9.22 13.40
N VAL A 264 13.57 10.21 12.84
CA VAL A 264 15.05 10.27 12.87
C VAL A 264 15.56 10.53 14.29
N ALA A 265 14.94 11.47 15.02
CA ALA A 265 15.38 11.84 16.36
C ALA A 265 15.26 10.70 17.40
N THR A 266 14.36 9.74 17.16
CA THR A 266 14.10 8.62 18.08
C THR A 266 14.65 7.28 17.59
N TRP A 267 15.44 7.28 16.50
CA TRP A 267 16.08 6.07 15.97
C TRP A 267 16.96 5.38 17.01
N ASP A 268 17.82 6.11 17.71
CA ASP A 268 18.75 5.57 18.70
C ASP A 268 18.02 4.82 19.83
N THR A 269 16.87 5.34 20.27
CA THR A 269 16.04 4.69 21.29
C THR A 269 15.42 3.38 20.81
N TYR A 270 14.94 3.34 19.55
CA TYR A 270 14.44 2.11 18.93
C TYR A 270 15.59 1.11 18.74
N ASP A 271 16.75 1.59 18.30
CA ASP A 271 17.90 0.76 17.97
C ASP A 271 18.52 0.10 19.22
N LYS A 272 18.52 0.80 20.36
CA LYS A 272 18.96 0.26 21.66
C LYS A 272 17.91 -0.61 22.36
N GLY A 273 16.77 -0.89 21.72
CA GLY A 273 15.77 -1.82 22.23
C GLY A 273 14.97 -1.32 23.43
N PHE A 274 14.76 0.00 23.51
CA PHE A 274 13.92 0.64 24.52
C PHE A 274 14.35 0.41 25.98
N TRP A 275 15.66 0.41 26.27
CA TRP A 275 16.27 0.17 27.58
C TRP A 275 15.51 0.76 28.80
N GLU A 276 15.06 2.01 28.72
CA GLU A 276 14.37 2.68 29.84
C GLU A 276 12.83 2.56 29.82
N ALA A 277 12.25 2.01 28.75
CA ALA A 277 10.81 1.91 28.59
C ALA A 277 10.31 0.54 29.09
N ARG A 278 10.00 0.44 30.39
CA ARG A 278 9.45 -0.77 31.05
C ARG A 278 8.26 -1.37 30.28
N GLY A 279 8.51 -2.35 29.41
CA GLY A 279 7.56 -2.92 28.46
C GLY A 279 7.65 -4.45 28.33
N LEU A 280 6.85 -5.03 27.41
CA LEU A 280 6.93 -6.46 27.09
C LEU A 280 8.33 -6.78 26.53
N LEU A 281 9.01 -7.77 27.12
CA LEU A 281 10.37 -8.20 26.76
C LEU A 281 11.51 -7.24 27.12
N THR A 282 11.24 -6.22 27.95
CA THR A 282 12.32 -5.52 28.66
C THR A 282 12.68 -6.28 29.92
N ILE A 283 13.95 -6.22 30.34
CA ILE A 283 14.42 -6.82 31.59
C ILE A 283 13.49 -6.45 32.75
N GLU A 284 12.92 -7.46 33.41
CA GLU A 284 11.90 -7.28 34.45
C GLU A 284 12.52 -7.04 35.83
N SER A 285 13.69 -7.64 36.11
CA SER A 285 14.41 -7.52 37.39
C SER A 285 15.93 -7.46 37.22
N TYR A 286 16.61 -6.89 38.22
CA TYR A 286 18.07 -6.82 38.29
C TYR A 286 18.72 -8.21 38.36
N GLU A 287 18.04 -9.22 38.93
CA GLU A 287 18.50 -10.61 38.98
C GLU A 287 18.71 -11.24 37.58
N GLU A 288 17.93 -10.81 36.57
CA GLU A 288 18.08 -11.31 35.19
C GLU A 288 19.32 -10.72 34.50
N LEU A 289 19.67 -9.46 34.82
CA LEU A 289 20.95 -8.85 34.44
C LEU A 289 22.12 -9.54 35.13
N GLU A 290 21.91 -9.94 36.37
CA GLU A 290 22.89 -10.63 37.21
C GLU A 290 23.22 -12.04 36.68
N ALA A 291 22.27 -12.70 36.02
CA ALA A 291 22.53 -13.96 35.32
C ALA A 291 23.43 -13.80 34.07
N MET A 292 23.54 -12.58 33.52
CA MET A 292 24.37 -12.23 32.36
C MET A 292 25.78 -11.73 32.76
N ARG A 293 26.31 -12.23 33.89
CA ARG A 293 27.66 -11.92 34.42
C ARG A 293 28.81 -12.44 33.54
N SER A 294 28.56 -13.36 32.61
CA SER A 294 29.62 -14.02 31.83
C SER A 294 30.41 -12.99 31.01
N GLN A 295 31.71 -12.87 31.30
CA GLN A 295 32.63 -12.00 30.58
C GLN A 295 33.31 -12.74 29.43
N PRO A 296 33.76 -12.01 28.38
CA PRO A 296 34.63 -12.60 27.40
C PRO A 296 35.97 -12.89 28.08
N SER A 297 36.36 -14.15 28.09
CA SER A 297 37.72 -14.58 28.46
C SER A 297 38.47 -14.96 27.20
N ASP A 298 39.79 -15.03 27.29
CA ASP A 298 40.60 -15.62 26.23
C ASP A 298 40.15 -17.08 26.01
N ILE A 299 39.83 -17.43 24.77
CA ILE A 299 39.34 -18.76 24.41
C ILE A 299 40.38 -19.48 23.58
N HIS A 300 40.79 -20.66 24.05
CA HIS A 300 41.66 -21.54 23.30
C HIS A 300 40.87 -22.24 22.18
N VAL A 301 41.30 -22.07 20.94
CA VAL A 301 40.74 -22.72 19.77
C VAL A 301 41.43 -24.07 19.58
N HIS A 302 40.65 -25.12 19.31
CA HIS A 302 41.19 -26.48 19.19
C HIS A 302 41.94 -26.73 17.88
N GLU A 303 41.66 -25.98 16.81
CA GLU A 303 42.30 -26.11 15.49
C GLU A 303 42.34 -24.76 14.74
N ALA A 304 43.43 -24.46 14.04
CA ALA A 304 43.58 -23.26 13.23
C ALA A 304 42.72 -23.32 11.95
N ASN A 305 42.11 -22.20 11.54
CA ASN A 305 41.31 -22.09 10.33
C ASN A 305 41.62 -20.78 9.56
N GLU A 306 41.01 -20.60 8.39
CA GLU A 306 41.23 -19.43 7.51
C GLU A 306 40.95 -18.09 8.22
N PHE A 307 40.06 -18.10 9.22
CA PHE A 307 39.75 -16.92 10.05
C PHE A 307 40.84 -16.64 11.08
N THR A 308 41.32 -17.65 11.83
CA THR A 308 42.42 -17.46 12.80
C THR A 308 43.73 -17.08 12.10
N ASP A 309 43.96 -17.57 10.89
CA ASP A 309 45.14 -17.22 10.08
C ASP A 309 45.11 -15.75 9.64
N LYS A 310 43.94 -15.28 9.19
CA LYS A 310 43.76 -13.91 8.69
C LYS A 310 43.91 -12.85 9.77
N LEU A 311 43.55 -13.18 11.01
CA LEU A 311 43.63 -12.29 12.17
C LEU A 311 44.92 -12.47 13.00
N GLY A 312 45.78 -13.43 12.62
CA GLY A 312 47.07 -13.66 13.29
C GLY A 312 47.00 -14.50 14.58
N TYR A 313 45.87 -15.17 14.85
CA TYR A 313 45.66 -15.97 16.06
C TYR A 313 46.11 -17.43 15.95
N SER A 314 46.57 -17.86 14.77
CA SER A 314 46.97 -19.25 14.52
C SER A 314 48.28 -19.67 15.20
N GLU A 315 49.13 -18.72 15.61
CA GLU A 315 50.37 -19.04 16.34
C GLU A 315 50.10 -19.30 17.83
N THR A 316 49.17 -18.57 18.43
CA THR A 316 48.83 -18.66 19.86
C THR A 316 47.63 -19.58 20.13
N MET A 317 46.88 -19.97 19.10
CA MET A 317 45.64 -20.76 19.20
C MET A 317 44.63 -20.19 20.21
N THR A 318 44.70 -18.87 20.45
CA THR A 318 43.93 -18.20 21.50
C THR A 318 43.27 -16.96 20.90
N VAL A 319 41.95 -16.88 20.98
CA VAL A 319 41.19 -15.68 20.57
C VAL A 319 41.11 -14.75 21.77
N PRO A 320 41.67 -13.52 21.69
CA PRO A 320 41.72 -12.62 22.82
C PRO A 320 40.33 -12.08 23.19
N ALA A 321 40.07 -11.85 24.48
CA ALA A 321 38.82 -11.31 25.01
C ALA A 321 38.34 -10.02 24.29
N VAL A 322 39.28 -9.18 23.82
CA VAL A 322 38.99 -7.94 23.07
C VAL A 322 38.21 -8.20 21.76
N ALA A 323 38.43 -9.35 21.11
CA ALA A 323 37.74 -9.70 19.87
C ALA A 323 36.25 -10.02 20.07
N TRP A 324 35.82 -10.27 21.31
CA TRP A 324 34.44 -10.63 21.66
C TRP A 324 33.59 -9.40 22.03
N LEU A 325 34.22 -8.23 22.25
CA LEU A 325 33.53 -7.00 22.66
C LEU A 325 32.53 -6.49 21.60
N ASP A 326 32.76 -6.80 20.33
CA ASP A 326 31.87 -6.45 19.21
C ASP A 326 30.50 -7.13 19.28
N TRP A 327 30.31 -8.09 20.19
CA TRP A 327 29.06 -8.84 20.27
C TRP A 327 28.02 -8.20 21.19
N GLN A 328 28.41 -7.23 22.01
CA GLN A 328 27.53 -6.38 22.83
C GLN A 328 26.64 -7.14 23.86
N ILE A 329 27.13 -8.21 24.48
CA ILE A 329 26.35 -9.03 25.43
C ILE A 329 27.00 -9.08 26.82
N PHE A 330 27.31 -7.93 27.44
CA PHE A 330 28.07 -7.89 28.71
C PHE A 330 27.63 -6.76 29.64
N GLN A 331 27.16 -7.07 30.86
CA GLN A 331 26.87 -6.08 31.92
C GLN A 331 26.15 -4.78 31.46
N PRO A 332 25.02 -4.83 30.73
CA PRO A 332 24.48 -3.65 30.03
C PRO A 332 24.01 -2.50 30.94
N ALA A 333 23.92 -2.74 32.25
CA ALA A 333 23.63 -1.73 33.27
C ALA A 333 24.87 -0.97 33.78
N ARG A 334 26.08 -1.36 33.37
CA ARG A 334 27.34 -0.76 33.82
C ARG A 334 28.03 -0.06 32.65
N GLU A 335 28.46 1.19 32.87
CA GLU A 335 29.27 1.95 31.91
C GLU A 335 30.66 1.32 31.73
N VAL A 336 31.11 0.59 32.75
CA VAL A 336 32.41 -0.05 32.86
C VAL A 336 32.20 -1.55 32.98
N ILE A 337 32.97 -2.34 32.23
CA ILE A 337 32.96 -3.80 32.36
C ILE A 337 33.83 -4.21 33.57
N TYR A 338 33.27 -4.97 34.52
CA TYR A 338 34.00 -5.57 35.66
C TYR A 338 34.41 -7.02 35.40
N ASP A 339 35.60 -7.43 35.86
CA ASP A 339 36.10 -8.80 35.73
C ASP A 339 35.56 -9.71 36.85
N PHE A 340 34.46 -10.40 36.56
CA PHE A 340 33.86 -11.39 37.47
C PHE A 340 34.55 -12.76 37.47
N ALA A 341 35.35 -13.04 36.43
CA ALA A 341 36.04 -14.31 36.27
C ALA A 341 37.43 -14.32 36.90
N ASP A 342 37.87 -13.17 37.41
CA ASP A 342 39.23 -12.94 37.92
C ASP A 342 40.30 -13.30 36.87
N ALA A 343 40.00 -13.05 35.59
CA ALA A 343 40.90 -13.32 34.47
C ALA A 343 42.24 -12.55 34.60
N ASN A 344 42.22 -11.44 35.33
CA ASN A 344 43.37 -10.62 35.67
C ASN A 344 44.01 -10.93 37.05
N ASN A 345 43.54 -11.94 37.81
CA ASN A 345 44.08 -12.34 39.13
C ASN A 345 44.17 -11.21 40.19
N HIS A 346 43.17 -10.32 40.26
CA HIS A 346 43.13 -9.26 41.27
C HIS A 346 42.64 -9.75 42.64
N GLN A 347 42.01 -10.92 42.69
CA GLN A 347 41.55 -11.54 43.94
C GLN A 347 42.65 -12.41 44.56
N GLN A 348 43.23 -11.96 45.68
CA GLN A 348 44.26 -12.72 46.41
C GLN A 348 43.75 -13.12 47.80
N PRO A 349 42.96 -14.21 47.91
CA PRO A 349 42.35 -14.62 49.17
C PRO A 349 43.38 -14.96 50.25
N ASP A 350 44.56 -15.45 49.88
CA ASP A 350 45.65 -15.76 50.81
C ASP A 350 46.25 -14.52 51.51
N GLN A 351 46.15 -13.35 50.86
CA GLN A 351 46.64 -12.07 51.40
C GLN A 351 45.51 -11.19 51.95
N GLY A 352 44.25 -11.61 51.81
CA GLY A 352 43.08 -10.82 52.17
C GLY A 352 42.89 -9.59 51.28
N ILE A 353 43.48 -9.56 50.08
CA ILE A 353 43.40 -8.44 49.14
C ILE A 353 42.30 -8.73 48.14
N ASN A 354 41.29 -7.85 48.08
CA ASN A 354 40.10 -7.92 47.22
C ASN A 354 39.31 -9.25 47.30
N ALA A 355 39.71 -10.19 48.16
CA ALA A 355 39.00 -11.43 48.41
C ALA A 355 39.33 -12.00 49.79
N ALA A 356 38.45 -12.85 50.30
CA ALA A 356 38.70 -13.71 51.46
C ALA A 356 38.05 -15.07 51.21
N SER A 357 38.78 -16.15 51.46
CA SER A 357 38.25 -17.49 51.39
C SER A 357 38.51 -18.25 52.68
N VAL A 358 37.49 -18.94 53.16
CA VAL A 358 37.60 -19.87 54.29
C VAL A 358 37.04 -21.20 53.86
N ILE A 359 37.84 -22.24 54.03
CA ILE A 359 37.43 -23.63 53.90
C ILE A 359 37.71 -24.29 55.24
N GLY A 360 36.69 -24.91 55.81
CA GLY A 360 36.78 -25.57 57.11
C GLY A 360 35.89 -26.79 57.20
N ASN A 361 36.07 -27.57 58.26
CA ASN A 361 35.13 -28.60 58.64
C ASN A 361 35.02 -28.66 60.17
N PHE A 362 33.89 -29.17 60.64
CA PHE A 362 33.69 -29.51 62.04
C PHE A 362 32.82 -30.77 62.17
N SER A 363 32.95 -31.48 63.28
CA SER A 363 32.19 -32.70 63.58
C SER A 363 31.73 -32.66 65.03
N GLY A 364 30.41 -32.63 65.26
CA GLY A 364 29.82 -32.50 66.60
C GLY A 364 30.16 -31.19 67.34
N GLY A 365 29.38 -30.85 68.37
CA GLY A 365 29.60 -29.66 69.22
C GLY A 365 28.88 -28.37 68.77
N GLU A 366 29.32 -27.22 69.30
CA GLU A 366 28.62 -25.92 69.19
C GLU A 366 28.76 -25.22 67.81
N GLY A 367 29.55 -25.75 66.87
CA GLY A 367 29.66 -25.24 65.49
C GLY A 367 31.07 -24.84 65.05
N PHE A 368 31.14 -24.10 63.95
CA PHE A 368 32.33 -23.48 63.36
C PHE A 368 32.21 -21.97 63.43
N ALA A 369 33.27 -21.28 63.87
CA ALA A 369 33.33 -19.81 63.86
C ALA A 369 34.73 -19.35 63.45
N VAL A 370 34.79 -18.38 62.54
CA VAL A 370 36.02 -17.75 62.07
C VAL A 370 35.84 -16.24 62.02
N ASP A 371 36.86 -15.53 62.48
CA ASP A 371 37.00 -14.09 62.31
C ASP A 371 38.19 -13.81 61.40
N GLY A 372 38.03 -12.87 60.48
CA GLY A 372 39.10 -12.48 59.56
C GLY A 372 38.96 -11.04 59.09
N THR A 373 39.93 -10.61 58.31
CA THR A 373 39.97 -9.26 57.73
C THR A 373 40.28 -9.35 56.25
N PHE A 374 39.65 -8.50 55.46
CA PHE A 374 40.00 -8.30 54.06
C PHE A 374 40.03 -6.81 53.74
N SER A 375 40.80 -6.43 52.72
CA SER A 375 40.87 -5.06 52.24
C SER A 375 40.42 -4.98 50.79
N ILE A 376 39.54 -4.03 50.53
CA ILE A 376 39.20 -3.60 49.17
C ILE A 376 40.17 -2.47 48.83
N THR A 377 41.06 -2.68 47.86
CA THR A 377 42.12 -1.72 47.49
C THR A 377 42.23 -1.53 45.99
N GLU A 378 42.48 -0.27 45.60
CA GLU A 378 42.88 0.16 44.23
C GLU A 378 44.38 0.52 44.18
N ASP A 379 45.16 0.17 45.20
CA ASP A 379 46.56 0.60 45.35
C ASP A 379 47.46 0.18 44.17
N SER A 380 47.96 1.16 43.43
CA SER A 380 48.86 0.99 42.28
C SER A 380 50.25 0.44 42.62
N THR A 381 50.54 0.08 43.87
CA THR A 381 51.74 -0.69 44.22
C THR A 381 51.53 -2.20 44.11
N HIS A 382 50.26 -2.64 44.12
CA HIS A 382 49.85 -4.02 43.88
C HIS A 382 49.41 -4.27 42.42
N PHE A 383 49.37 -3.21 41.60
CA PHE A 383 48.87 -3.21 40.22
C PHE A 383 49.70 -2.25 39.35
N PRO A 384 49.88 -2.48 38.04
CA PRO A 384 50.70 -1.61 37.20
C PRO A 384 50.13 -0.18 37.02
N ASP A 385 51.02 0.81 36.94
CA ASP A 385 50.67 2.23 36.75
C ASP A 385 49.94 2.45 35.40
N GLY A 386 48.62 2.62 35.44
CA GLY A 386 47.79 2.83 34.25
C GLY A 386 46.31 3.15 34.51
N HIS A 387 45.79 2.94 35.73
CA HIS A 387 44.38 3.23 36.06
C HIS A 387 44.16 4.75 36.17
N HIS A 388 43.43 5.35 35.21
CA HIS A 388 43.25 6.81 35.11
C HIS A 388 42.01 7.35 35.85
N VAL A 389 41.23 6.51 36.54
CA VAL A 389 40.07 6.96 37.32
C VAL A 389 39.93 6.12 38.59
N SER A 390 40.10 6.70 39.77
CA SER A 390 39.77 5.99 41.03
C SER A 390 38.27 5.69 41.09
N VAL A 391 37.86 4.44 41.33
CA VAL A 391 36.45 4.08 41.49
C VAL A 391 36.05 4.29 42.95
N ALA A 392 34.95 5.00 43.20
CA ALA A 392 34.54 5.36 44.55
C ALA A 392 34.09 4.13 45.38
N THR A 393 33.56 3.12 44.71
CA THR A 393 33.00 1.89 45.29
C THR A 393 33.24 0.72 44.34
N ILE A 394 33.53 -0.45 44.91
CA ILE A 394 33.82 -1.68 44.18
C ILE A 394 32.71 -2.71 44.44
N PRO A 395 32.21 -3.39 43.41
CA PRO A 395 31.25 -4.47 43.57
C PRO A 395 31.86 -5.66 44.31
N LEU A 396 31.15 -6.17 45.31
CA LEU A 396 31.54 -7.30 46.14
C LEU A 396 30.42 -8.35 46.18
N ASP A 397 30.79 -9.61 45.98
CA ASP A 397 29.93 -10.78 46.18
C ASP A 397 30.45 -11.57 47.38
N ALA A 398 29.53 -11.93 48.27
CA ALA A 398 29.81 -12.72 49.45
C ALA A 398 28.88 -13.93 49.43
N ALA A 399 29.50 -15.11 49.34
CA ALA A 399 28.82 -16.38 49.25
C ALA A 399 29.32 -17.33 50.34
N CYS A 400 28.43 -18.14 50.89
CA CYS A 400 28.82 -19.25 51.73
C CYS A 400 28.04 -20.51 51.37
N SER A 401 28.62 -21.66 51.71
CA SER A 401 27.97 -22.95 51.57
C SER A 401 28.39 -23.84 52.71
N TYR A 402 27.48 -24.71 53.12
CA TYR A 402 27.75 -25.72 54.13
C TYR A 402 27.07 -27.03 53.72
N ARG A 403 27.73 -28.14 54.02
CA ARG A 403 27.22 -29.47 53.67
C ARG A 403 27.66 -30.50 54.70
N ALA A 404 26.68 -31.16 55.30
CA ALA A 404 26.93 -32.37 56.09
C ALA A 404 27.17 -33.58 55.18
N GLU A 405 28.00 -34.52 55.62
CA GLU A 405 28.35 -35.75 54.90
C GLU A 405 27.10 -36.60 54.56
N GLU A 406 26.15 -36.69 55.49
CA GLU A 406 24.84 -37.32 55.25
C GLU A 406 23.72 -36.28 55.03
N ARG A 407 22.77 -36.60 54.15
CA ARG A 407 21.61 -35.72 53.85
C ARG A 407 20.49 -35.79 54.90
N LYS A 408 20.44 -36.83 55.74
CA LYS A 408 19.40 -37.04 56.75
C LYS A 408 19.93 -37.81 57.94
N ILE A 409 19.47 -37.46 59.15
CA ILE A 409 19.63 -38.26 60.36
C ILE A 409 18.23 -38.68 60.79
N GLY A 410 17.90 -39.96 60.60
CA GLY A 410 16.52 -40.44 60.72
C GLY A 410 15.61 -39.90 59.61
N GLU A 411 14.50 -39.25 59.95
CA GLU A 411 13.57 -38.66 58.97
C GLU A 411 13.87 -37.19 58.64
N ALA A 412 14.63 -36.49 59.48
CA ALA A 412 14.93 -35.07 59.36
C ALA A 412 16.16 -34.81 58.47
N LYS A 413 16.11 -33.75 57.66
CA LYS A 413 17.23 -33.35 56.80
C LYS A 413 18.30 -32.66 57.64
N THR A 414 19.55 -32.99 57.39
CA THR A 414 20.70 -32.34 58.07
C THR A 414 20.81 -30.85 57.73
N ALA A 415 20.35 -30.43 56.55
CA ALA A 415 20.27 -29.04 56.15
C ALA A 415 19.35 -28.19 57.07
N ASP A 416 18.27 -28.78 57.58
CA ASP A 416 17.32 -28.09 58.48
C ASP A 416 17.88 -27.98 59.92
N MET A 417 19.03 -28.61 60.19
CA MET A 417 19.71 -28.63 61.49
C MET A 417 20.95 -27.74 61.53
N LEU A 418 21.27 -27.05 60.42
CA LEU A 418 22.39 -26.14 60.28
C LEU A 418 21.84 -24.72 60.08
N SER A 419 22.38 -23.76 60.82
CA SER A 419 22.18 -22.34 60.59
C SER A 419 23.51 -21.64 60.48
N SER A 420 23.58 -20.55 59.71
CA SER A 420 24.82 -19.79 59.55
C SER A 420 24.58 -18.30 59.61
N THR A 421 25.61 -17.54 59.97
CA THR A 421 25.59 -16.08 59.95
C THR A 421 26.94 -15.59 59.43
N LEU A 422 26.91 -14.80 58.36
CA LEU A 422 28.06 -14.00 57.89
C LEU A 422 27.80 -12.54 58.24
N THR A 423 28.68 -11.92 59.02
CA THR A 423 28.62 -10.50 59.37
C THR A 423 29.88 -9.81 58.90
N VAL A 424 29.75 -8.81 58.03
CA VAL A 424 30.83 -7.93 57.58
C VAL A 424 30.69 -6.57 58.25
N LYS A 425 31.78 -6.01 58.75
CA LYS A 425 31.85 -4.68 59.37
C LYS A 425 32.89 -3.80 58.70
N ASP A 426 32.58 -2.52 58.60
CA ASP A 426 33.50 -1.49 58.10
C ASP A 426 34.56 -1.10 59.14
N ALA A 427 35.45 -0.18 58.76
CA ALA A 427 36.53 0.31 59.60
C ALA A 427 36.06 1.04 60.89
N ASP A 428 34.82 1.56 60.89
CA ASP A 428 34.19 2.20 62.04
C ASP A 428 33.45 1.18 62.94
N GLY A 429 33.43 -0.09 62.56
CA GLY A 429 32.80 -1.19 63.28
C GLY A 429 31.28 -1.29 63.04
N ALA A 430 30.74 -0.57 62.07
CA ALA A 430 29.33 -0.66 61.69
C ALA A 430 29.10 -1.87 60.79
N THR A 431 27.98 -2.57 61.00
CA THR A 431 27.60 -3.73 60.18
C THR A 431 27.20 -3.30 58.77
N VAL A 432 27.87 -3.85 57.77
CA VAL A 432 27.57 -3.66 56.36
C VAL A 432 26.44 -4.63 55.99
N SER A 433 25.19 -4.14 56.04
CA SER A 433 24.00 -4.96 55.80
C SER A 433 23.97 -5.58 54.40
N ALA A 434 24.57 -4.93 53.41
CA ALA A 434 24.62 -5.44 52.03
C ALA A 434 25.52 -6.68 51.88
N ALA A 435 26.50 -6.88 52.76
CA ALA A 435 27.44 -8.01 52.72
C ALA A 435 27.26 -8.97 53.92
N SER A 436 26.18 -8.80 54.70
CA SER A 436 25.88 -9.60 55.89
C SER A 436 24.55 -10.31 55.74
N PHE A 437 24.52 -11.63 55.92
CA PHE A 437 23.31 -12.45 55.73
C PHE A 437 23.36 -13.72 56.58
N ASP A 438 22.17 -14.26 56.85
CA ASP A 438 21.97 -15.52 57.57
C ASP A 438 21.68 -16.68 56.60
N ASP A 439 21.91 -17.90 57.08
CA ASP A 439 21.59 -19.18 56.43
C ASP A 439 22.13 -19.34 55.00
N CYS A 440 23.28 -18.72 54.73
CA CYS A 440 23.88 -18.66 53.40
C CYS A 440 22.87 -18.29 52.29
N ALA A 441 21.89 -17.44 52.61
CA ALA A 441 20.90 -16.95 51.65
C ALA A 441 21.53 -16.14 50.49
N GLY A 442 22.82 -15.79 50.61
CA GLY A 442 23.57 -14.98 49.67
C GLY A 442 23.41 -13.49 49.98
N ALA A 443 24.45 -12.70 49.71
CA ALA A 443 24.32 -11.25 49.62
C ALA A 443 23.86 -10.86 48.21
N GLU A 444 22.99 -9.85 48.10
CA GLU A 444 22.94 -9.07 46.86
C GLU A 444 24.32 -8.42 46.65
N MET A 445 24.77 -8.29 45.40
CA MET A 445 26.07 -7.66 45.10
C MET A 445 26.16 -6.30 45.81
N ALA A 446 27.11 -6.17 46.72
CA ALA A 446 27.28 -4.99 47.56
C ALA A 446 28.30 -4.05 46.93
N GLU A 447 27.99 -2.75 46.83
CA GLU A 447 28.96 -1.74 46.43
C GLU A 447 29.62 -1.15 47.68
N LEU A 448 30.90 -1.47 47.90
CA LEU A 448 31.63 -1.04 49.08
C LEU A 448 32.77 -0.10 48.71
N PRO A 449 33.00 0.98 49.47
CA PRO A 449 34.14 1.85 49.25
C PRO A 449 35.47 1.14 49.52
N VAL A 450 36.53 1.65 48.90
CA VAL A 450 37.91 1.24 49.16
C VAL A 450 38.21 1.39 50.66
N GLY A 451 38.67 0.32 51.31
CA GLY A 451 38.84 0.28 52.76
C GLY A 451 39.10 -1.11 53.32
N THR A 452 39.34 -1.19 54.62
CA THR A 452 39.54 -2.45 55.35
C THR A 452 38.25 -2.86 56.04
N TYR A 453 37.89 -4.12 55.90
CA TYR A 453 36.69 -4.73 56.44
C TYR A 453 37.04 -5.93 57.30
N THR A 454 36.22 -6.18 58.32
CA THR A 454 36.33 -7.39 59.16
C THR A 454 35.11 -8.25 58.95
N TYR A 455 35.29 -9.57 58.87
CA TYR A 455 34.18 -10.51 58.76
C TYR A 455 34.19 -11.52 59.91
N THR A 456 33.00 -11.89 60.34
CA THR A 456 32.75 -12.99 61.27
C THR A 456 31.80 -13.96 60.59
N PHE A 457 32.24 -15.21 60.37
CA PHE A 457 31.42 -16.27 59.80
C PHE A 457 31.21 -17.39 60.81
N THR A 458 29.95 -17.68 61.12
CA THR A 458 29.57 -18.72 62.09
C THR A 458 28.62 -19.71 61.43
N VAL A 459 28.82 -21.00 61.67
CA VAL A 459 27.90 -22.09 61.29
C VAL A 459 27.63 -22.93 62.54
N THR A 460 26.38 -23.01 62.97
CA THR A 460 25.97 -23.76 64.16
C THR A 460 25.16 -24.99 63.77
N ALA A 461 25.52 -26.14 64.32
CA ALA A 461 24.72 -27.36 64.22
C ALA A 461 23.77 -27.47 65.42
N SER A 462 22.57 -27.99 65.18
CA SER A 462 21.52 -28.17 66.17
C SER A 462 20.91 -29.58 66.12
N GLY A 463 20.18 -29.97 67.16
CA GLY A 463 19.50 -31.27 67.21
C GLY A 463 20.44 -32.47 67.09
N ALA A 464 20.00 -33.51 66.38
CA ALA A 464 20.73 -34.78 66.27
C ALA A 464 22.07 -34.65 65.52
N LEU A 465 22.26 -33.59 64.71
CA LEU A 465 23.51 -33.33 64.02
C LEU A 465 24.61 -32.83 64.97
N ALA A 466 24.24 -32.02 65.99
CA ALA A 466 25.18 -31.49 66.98
C ALA A 466 25.78 -32.58 67.89
N ASP A 467 25.01 -33.66 68.11
CA ASP A 467 25.40 -34.83 68.91
C ASP A 467 26.02 -35.97 68.07
N SER A 468 26.25 -35.74 66.76
CA SER A 468 26.78 -36.75 65.84
C SER A 468 28.25 -36.50 65.46
N ASP A 469 28.98 -37.56 65.11
CA ASP A 469 30.35 -37.49 64.60
C ASP A 469 30.42 -37.19 63.08
N LEU A 470 29.31 -36.75 62.48
CA LEU A 470 29.24 -36.47 61.04
C LEU A 470 30.04 -35.19 60.71
N ILE A 471 30.85 -35.26 59.65
CA ILE A 471 31.63 -34.12 59.18
C ILE A 471 30.70 -33.15 58.45
N THR A 472 30.75 -31.87 58.84
CA THR A 472 30.14 -30.76 58.12
C THR A 472 31.24 -29.91 57.50
N GLU A 473 31.26 -29.86 56.16
CA GLU A 473 32.12 -28.97 55.39
C GLU A 473 31.49 -27.59 55.32
N VAL A 474 32.32 -26.55 55.50
CA VAL A 474 31.90 -25.15 55.42
C VAL A 474 32.87 -24.40 54.51
N THR A 475 32.31 -23.60 53.62
CA THR A 475 33.05 -22.75 52.70
C THR A 475 32.45 -21.36 52.70
N MET A 476 33.28 -20.33 52.78
CA MET A 476 32.89 -18.94 52.68
C MET A 476 33.85 -18.24 51.73
N ASN A 477 33.31 -17.47 50.78
CA ASN A 477 34.06 -16.73 49.80
C ASN A 477 33.51 -15.30 49.75
N ILE A 478 34.40 -14.33 49.86
CA ILE A 478 34.15 -12.92 49.60
C ILE A 478 35.06 -12.55 48.42
N ALA A 479 34.49 -11.93 47.39
CA ALA A 479 35.20 -11.52 46.19
C ALA A 479 34.78 -10.09 45.82
N ALA A 480 35.75 -9.18 45.75
CA ALA A 480 35.58 -7.82 45.23
C ALA A 480 36.11 -7.77 43.79
N TYR A 481 35.29 -7.31 42.86
CA TYR A 481 35.58 -7.36 41.42
C TYR A 481 36.08 -6.01 40.90
N GLN A 482 37.17 -6.02 40.15
CA GLN A 482 37.78 -4.81 39.58
C GLN A 482 37.38 -4.60 38.12
N PRO A 483 37.54 -3.38 37.57
CA PRO A 483 37.35 -3.15 36.14
C PRO A 483 38.20 -4.11 35.29
N LEU A 484 37.63 -4.60 34.18
CA LEU A 484 38.35 -5.40 33.21
C LEU A 484 39.35 -4.50 32.48
N LEU A 485 40.64 -4.86 32.56
CA LEU A 485 41.73 -4.20 31.88
C LEU A 485 42.16 -5.07 30.71
N LEU A 486 42.04 -4.55 29.49
CA LEU A 486 42.47 -5.23 28.27
C LEU A 486 43.59 -4.44 27.59
N PHE A 487 44.49 -5.17 26.92
CA PHE A 487 45.57 -4.59 26.14
C PHE A 487 45.00 -3.90 24.89
N ASP A 488 45.48 -2.68 24.58
CA ASP A 488 45.15 -1.96 23.35
C ASP A 488 46.23 -2.22 22.28
N ALA A 489 45.81 -2.73 21.13
CA ALA A 489 46.69 -3.10 20.01
C ALA A 489 47.32 -1.89 19.29
N ASP A 490 46.84 -0.66 19.52
CA ASP A 490 47.43 0.56 18.95
C ASP A 490 48.68 1.05 19.72
N LEU A 491 49.06 0.39 20.82
CA LEU A 491 50.26 0.67 21.61
C LEU A 491 51.40 -0.29 21.20
N SER A 492 52.55 0.29 20.87
CA SER A 492 53.49 -0.18 19.85
C SER A 492 54.40 -1.39 20.19
N ASP A 493 53.98 -2.38 20.97
CA ASP A 493 54.79 -3.57 21.24
C ASP A 493 54.00 -4.89 21.28
N ALA A 494 54.34 -5.80 20.36
CA ALA A 494 53.56 -6.98 19.96
C ALA A 494 53.67 -8.22 20.90
N ASN A 495 54.15 -8.06 22.14
CA ASN A 495 54.54 -9.20 22.98
C ASN A 495 53.49 -9.64 24.02
N LEU A 496 52.27 -9.07 24.04
CA LEU A 496 51.20 -9.44 24.99
C LEU A 496 49.81 -9.65 24.35
N ALA A 497 49.68 -9.58 23.03
CA ALA A 497 48.41 -9.85 22.36
C ALA A 497 48.00 -11.34 22.54
N GLY A 498 46.90 -11.60 23.25
CA GLY A 498 46.36 -12.96 23.45
C GLY A 498 46.97 -13.75 24.60
N HIS A 499 47.49 -13.09 25.64
CA HIS A 499 47.90 -13.71 26.90
C HIS A 499 47.17 -13.09 28.09
N ALA A 500 46.63 -13.91 28.99
CA ALA A 500 46.13 -13.45 30.28
C ALA A 500 47.27 -12.81 31.09
N VAL A 501 46.99 -11.65 31.69
CA VAL A 501 47.97 -10.90 32.48
C VAL A 501 48.12 -11.56 33.84
N ASP A 502 49.18 -12.34 34.02
CA ASP A 502 49.59 -12.80 35.35
C ASP A 502 50.22 -11.64 36.14
N LEU A 503 49.46 -11.06 37.07
CA LEU A 503 49.94 -10.01 37.96
C LEU A 503 51.04 -10.46 38.93
N ASN A 504 51.26 -11.77 39.06
CA ASN A 504 52.37 -12.31 39.85
C ASN A 504 53.67 -12.41 39.03
N ASN A 505 53.61 -12.19 37.71
CA ASN A 505 54.77 -12.21 36.83
C ASN A 505 55.31 -10.79 36.60
N GLY A 506 56.48 -10.51 37.17
CA GLY A 506 57.13 -9.19 37.08
C GLY A 506 57.39 -8.68 35.66
N GLU A 507 57.54 -9.56 34.65
CA GLU A 507 57.67 -9.14 33.24
C GLU A 507 56.32 -8.64 32.69
N HIS A 508 55.23 -9.36 32.97
CA HIS A 508 53.87 -8.97 32.55
C HIS A 508 53.46 -7.64 33.19
N VAL A 509 53.84 -7.42 34.45
CA VAL A 509 53.57 -6.18 35.20
C VAL A 509 54.38 -4.99 34.65
N THR A 510 55.64 -5.18 34.23
CA THR A 510 56.42 -4.09 33.63
C THR A 510 55.94 -3.67 32.25
N MET A 511 55.34 -4.60 31.50
CA MET A 511 54.76 -4.36 30.18
C MET A 511 53.33 -3.79 30.24
N ALA A 512 52.79 -3.64 31.45
CA ALA A 512 51.41 -3.25 31.73
C ALA A 512 51.18 -1.76 31.99
N GLN A 513 52.11 -0.88 31.60
CA GLN A 513 51.95 0.56 31.82
C GLN A 513 50.93 1.23 30.86
N ASP A 514 50.36 0.45 29.93
CA ASP A 514 49.58 0.91 28.78
C ASP A 514 48.14 0.30 28.73
N TYR A 515 47.60 -0.16 29.86
CA TYR A 515 46.22 -0.67 29.92
C TYR A 515 45.17 0.44 29.94
N ALA A 516 44.11 0.28 29.14
CA ALA A 516 42.93 1.13 29.18
C ALA A 516 41.73 0.39 29.77
N GLN A 517 40.91 1.11 30.55
CA GLN A 517 39.63 0.64 31.03
C GLN A 517 38.66 0.46 29.85
N VAL A 518 37.98 -0.69 29.77
CA VAL A 518 37.01 -0.94 28.71
C VAL A 518 35.69 -0.24 29.05
N VAL A 519 35.34 0.78 28.24
CA VAL A 519 33.99 1.36 28.23
C VAL A 519 33.05 0.32 27.62
N ASN A 520 31.98 -0.01 28.34
CA ASN A 520 31.05 -1.04 27.91
C ASN A 520 30.28 -0.60 26.64
N PRO A 521 30.44 -1.29 25.49
CA PRO A 521 29.72 -0.94 24.26
C PRO A 521 28.22 -1.28 24.34
N SER A 522 27.80 -2.12 25.28
CA SER A 522 26.39 -2.47 25.54
C SER A 522 25.77 -1.65 26.68
N PHE A 523 26.46 -0.61 27.16
CA PHE A 523 25.90 0.29 28.17
C PHE A 523 24.60 0.92 27.67
N HIS A 524 23.51 0.72 28.41
CA HIS A 524 22.16 1.15 28.02
C HIS A 524 21.64 0.51 26.72
N GLU A 525 22.15 -0.66 26.35
CA GLU A 525 21.56 -1.49 25.29
C GLU A 525 20.78 -2.64 25.91
N ASN A 526 19.54 -2.84 25.46
CA ASN A 526 18.75 -3.98 25.92
C ASN A 526 19.34 -5.28 25.36
N PRO A 527 19.76 -6.26 26.19
CA PRO A 527 20.26 -7.55 25.71
C PRO A 527 19.19 -8.35 24.95
N LYS A 528 17.91 -7.97 25.11
CA LYS A 528 16.76 -8.46 24.33
C LYS A 528 16.27 -7.43 23.30
N ALA A 529 17.11 -6.48 22.87
CA ALA A 529 16.72 -5.38 21.99
C ALA A 529 16.07 -5.86 20.69
N LEU A 530 16.59 -6.93 20.11
CA LEU A 530 16.06 -7.49 18.87
C LEU A 530 14.66 -8.07 19.06
N ASP A 531 14.43 -8.85 20.13
CA ASP A 531 13.11 -9.38 20.47
C ASP A 531 12.11 -8.25 20.76
N ALA A 532 12.55 -7.16 21.39
CA ALA A 532 11.74 -5.96 21.62
C ALA A 532 11.37 -5.25 20.30
N LYS A 533 12.33 -5.06 19.38
CA LYS A 533 12.11 -4.48 18.03
C LYS A 533 11.15 -5.31 17.19
N LEU A 534 11.23 -6.62 17.27
CA LEU A 534 10.34 -7.52 16.51
C LEU A 534 8.93 -7.57 17.10
N THR A 535 8.81 -7.57 18.43
CA THR A 535 7.51 -7.45 19.10
C THR A 535 6.83 -6.16 18.69
N TYR A 536 7.59 -5.07 18.61
CA TYR A 536 7.13 -3.80 18.08
C TYR A 536 6.68 -3.90 16.61
N ALA A 537 7.48 -4.55 15.76
CA ALA A 537 7.21 -4.72 14.33
C ALA A 537 5.92 -5.53 14.05
N MET A 538 5.50 -6.37 15.00
CA MET A 538 4.30 -7.19 14.89
C MET A 538 2.98 -6.38 14.97
N PHE A 539 3.02 -5.14 15.47
CA PHE A 539 1.82 -4.32 15.66
C PHE A 539 1.84 -3.04 14.81
N ILE A 540 2.81 -2.16 15.02
CA ILE A 540 2.80 -0.81 14.45
C ILE A 540 2.88 -0.83 12.91
N PRO A 541 3.85 -1.51 12.28
CA PRO A 541 3.91 -1.65 10.83
C PRO A 541 2.64 -2.26 10.21
N CYS A 542 2.03 -3.22 10.90
CA CYS A 542 0.80 -3.86 10.41
C CYS A 542 -0.33 -2.84 10.32
N LEU A 543 -0.47 -1.99 11.35
CA LEU A 543 -1.41 -0.87 11.35
C LEU A 543 -1.08 0.17 10.27
N THR A 544 0.19 0.47 10.04
CA THR A 544 0.62 1.35 8.95
C THR A 544 0.18 0.84 7.59
N LEU A 545 0.39 -0.45 7.29
CA LEU A 545 0.00 -1.03 6.01
C LEU A 545 -1.53 -0.95 5.83
N GLY A 546 -2.29 -1.28 6.87
CA GLY A 546 -3.74 -1.09 6.89
C GLY A 546 -4.15 0.36 6.61
N ALA A 547 -3.48 1.33 7.25
CA ALA A 547 -3.76 2.75 7.06
C ALA A 547 -3.42 3.25 5.64
N LEU A 548 -2.35 2.74 5.02
CA LEU A 548 -2.00 3.03 3.63
C LEU A 548 -3.06 2.51 2.65
N VAL A 549 -3.49 1.26 2.84
CA VAL A 549 -4.58 0.65 2.06
C VAL A 549 -5.87 1.46 2.23
N PHE A 550 -6.18 1.89 3.45
CA PHE A 550 -7.33 2.75 3.73
C PHE A 550 -7.25 4.08 2.94
N VAL A 551 -6.11 4.77 2.99
CA VAL A 551 -5.89 6.05 2.29
C VAL A 551 -6.05 5.86 0.78
N LEU A 552 -5.42 4.84 0.22
CA LEU A 552 -5.45 4.54 -1.21
C LEU A 552 -6.89 4.28 -1.68
N LEU A 553 -7.60 3.38 -1.01
CA LEU A 553 -9.00 3.05 -1.34
C LEU A 553 -9.94 4.23 -1.14
N ARG A 554 -9.74 5.06 -0.10
CA ARG A 554 -10.52 6.28 0.12
C ARG A 554 -10.23 7.36 -0.93
N SER A 555 -8.99 7.44 -1.45
CA SER A 555 -8.65 8.35 -2.55
C SER A 555 -9.36 7.97 -3.85
N MET A 556 -9.45 6.66 -4.14
CA MET A 556 -10.18 6.16 -5.30
C MET A 556 -11.69 6.43 -5.18
N ALA A 557 -12.25 6.36 -3.97
CA ALA A 557 -13.65 6.72 -3.72
C ALA A 557 -13.94 8.24 -3.88
N THR A 558 -12.93 9.12 -3.75
CA THR A 558 -13.18 10.58 -3.68
C THR A 558 -13.32 11.28 -5.03
N GLY A 559 -12.80 10.73 -6.13
CA GLY A 559 -13.06 11.28 -7.48
C GLY A 559 -14.54 11.20 -7.85
N TYR A 560 -15.18 10.08 -7.50
CA TYR A 560 -16.61 9.83 -7.64
C TYR A 560 -17.45 10.70 -6.68
N GLU A 561 -17.06 10.81 -5.41
CA GLU A 561 -17.74 11.67 -4.43
C GLU A 561 -17.64 13.18 -4.76
N PHE A 562 -16.59 13.65 -5.46
CA PHE A 562 -16.39 15.08 -5.74
C PHE A 562 -17.42 15.66 -6.72
N GLU A 563 -17.64 15.02 -7.88
CA GLU A 563 -18.69 15.44 -8.82
C GLU A 563 -20.09 15.30 -8.21
N MET A 564 -20.29 14.24 -7.41
CA MET A 564 -21.53 14.00 -6.68
C MET A 564 -21.86 15.07 -5.63
N ASN A 565 -20.86 15.67 -4.97
CA ASN A 565 -21.07 16.74 -3.98
C ASN A 565 -21.36 18.12 -4.60
N LYS A 566 -21.16 18.30 -5.92
CA LYS A 566 -21.52 19.54 -6.62
C LYS A 566 -23.03 19.62 -6.90
N CYS A 567 -23.75 18.49 -6.91
CA CYS A 567 -25.19 18.46 -7.16
C CYS A 567 -25.97 18.99 -5.94
N TYR A 568 -26.82 19.99 -6.14
CA TYR A 568 -27.65 20.60 -5.09
C TYR A 568 -29.17 20.39 -5.31
N GLY A 569 -29.57 19.57 -6.28
CA GLY A 569 -30.97 19.17 -6.49
C GLY A 569 -31.88 20.27 -7.02
N CYS A 570 -31.40 21.12 -7.94
CA CYS A 570 -32.21 22.17 -8.57
C CYS A 570 -33.13 21.70 -9.70
N ASP A 571 -32.98 20.45 -10.15
CA ASP A 571 -33.77 19.79 -11.19
C ASP A 571 -33.71 20.42 -12.60
N LEU A 572 -32.83 21.41 -12.86
CA LEU A 572 -32.62 21.97 -14.21
C LEU A 572 -32.16 20.92 -15.23
N CYS A 573 -31.36 19.94 -14.78
CA CYS A 573 -30.96 18.82 -15.62
C CYS A 573 -32.14 17.94 -16.05
N ASP A 574 -33.20 17.89 -15.24
CA ASP A 574 -34.38 17.09 -15.53
C ASP A 574 -35.24 17.77 -16.58
N ASP A 575 -35.38 19.10 -16.51
CA ASP A 575 -36.13 19.89 -17.49
C ASP A 575 -35.43 19.90 -18.85
N ALA A 576 -34.10 19.92 -18.86
CA ALA A 576 -33.30 19.88 -20.09
C ALA A 576 -33.18 18.47 -20.71
N CYS A 577 -33.53 17.40 -20.00
CA CYS A 577 -33.32 16.03 -20.46
C CYS A 577 -34.40 15.60 -21.47
N PRO A 578 -34.04 15.30 -22.74
CA PRO A 578 -35.03 14.87 -23.74
C PRO A 578 -35.73 13.56 -23.38
N VAL A 579 -35.05 12.67 -22.65
CA VAL A 579 -35.58 11.36 -22.24
C VAL A 579 -36.79 11.50 -21.31
N ARG A 580 -36.89 12.62 -20.59
CA ARG A 580 -38.01 12.89 -19.69
C ARG A 580 -39.34 13.04 -20.42
N LEU A 581 -39.33 13.51 -21.67
CA LEU A 581 -40.53 13.83 -22.44
C LEU A 581 -41.49 12.64 -22.60
N PHE A 582 -41.01 11.40 -22.47
CA PHE A 582 -41.81 10.20 -22.72
C PHE A 582 -41.68 9.09 -21.66
N ASN A 583 -40.63 9.06 -20.81
CA ASN A 583 -40.56 8.08 -19.72
C ASN A 583 -41.56 8.39 -18.58
N GLY A 584 -42.15 9.59 -18.55
CA GLY A 584 -43.36 9.90 -17.77
C GLY A 584 -43.28 9.72 -16.25
N GLY A 585 -42.12 9.39 -15.68
CA GLY A 585 -41.93 9.07 -14.27
C GLY A 585 -40.67 9.70 -13.68
N ASP A 586 -40.84 10.24 -12.46
CA ASP A 586 -39.88 10.77 -11.48
C ASP A 586 -38.65 11.59 -11.95
N LYS A 587 -38.03 12.27 -10.99
CA LYS A 587 -36.91 13.20 -11.20
C LYS A 587 -35.69 12.47 -11.76
N LEU A 588 -35.14 12.98 -12.85
CA LEU A 588 -33.99 12.46 -13.61
C LEU A 588 -32.65 12.86 -12.98
N ASN A 589 -32.59 12.85 -11.65
CA ASN A 589 -31.38 13.20 -10.93
C ASN A 589 -30.45 11.99 -10.88
N ILE A 590 -29.91 11.60 -12.04
CA ILE A 590 -29.06 10.42 -12.25
C ILE A 590 -27.94 10.34 -11.19
N ILE A 591 -27.35 11.49 -10.81
CA ILE A 591 -26.28 11.57 -9.82
C ILE A 591 -26.81 11.37 -8.39
N TYR A 592 -27.91 12.02 -8.00
CA TYR A 592 -28.52 11.88 -6.67
C TYR A 592 -29.22 10.52 -6.47
N ASN A 593 -29.86 9.99 -7.50
CA ASN A 593 -30.56 8.70 -7.44
C ASN A 593 -29.53 7.56 -7.44
N SER A 594 -28.46 7.67 -8.22
CA SER A 594 -27.31 6.75 -8.08
C SER A 594 -26.62 6.87 -6.71
N TRP A 595 -26.58 8.06 -6.10
CA TRP A 595 -26.13 8.24 -4.71
C TRP A 595 -27.02 7.46 -3.73
N ASN A 596 -28.34 7.50 -3.90
CA ASN A 596 -29.30 6.78 -3.08
C ASN A 596 -29.44 5.29 -3.44
N ASN A 597 -28.75 4.85 -4.50
CA ASN A 597 -28.92 3.52 -5.10
C ASN A 597 -30.38 3.23 -5.46
N GLU A 598 -31.11 4.31 -5.79
CA GLU A 598 -32.46 4.32 -6.32
C GLU A 598 -32.30 4.31 -7.85
N ASP A 599 -32.85 3.28 -8.50
CA ASP A 599 -33.02 3.28 -9.94
C ASP A 599 -34.12 4.30 -10.23
N ASP A 600 -33.82 5.33 -11.01
CA ASP A 600 -34.77 6.40 -11.35
C ASP A 600 -35.83 5.92 -12.35
N GLY A 601 -35.81 4.63 -12.70
CA GLY A 601 -36.68 4.05 -13.71
C GLY A 601 -36.27 4.45 -15.12
N VAL A 602 -35.18 5.22 -15.28
CA VAL A 602 -34.56 5.51 -16.57
C VAL A 602 -33.31 4.63 -16.66
N PRO A 603 -33.36 3.50 -17.40
CA PRO A 603 -32.20 2.66 -17.60
C PRO A 603 -30.98 3.50 -17.97
N LEU A 604 -29.81 3.24 -17.37
CA LEU A 604 -28.57 4.00 -17.66
C LEU A 604 -28.29 4.12 -19.17
N TYR A 605 -28.71 3.13 -19.95
CA TYR A 605 -28.60 3.06 -21.40
C TYR A 605 -29.68 3.83 -22.19
N SER A 606 -30.73 4.34 -21.53
CA SER A 606 -31.67 5.30 -22.10
C SER A 606 -31.09 6.71 -22.18
N CYS A 607 -30.03 7.03 -21.43
CA CYS A 607 -29.33 8.30 -21.56
C CYS A 607 -28.75 8.47 -22.97
N LEU A 608 -29.08 9.58 -23.62
CA LEU A 608 -28.62 9.89 -24.98
C LEU A 608 -27.20 10.47 -25.03
N THR A 609 -26.58 10.74 -23.87
CA THR A 609 -25.23 11.34 -23.76
C THR A 609 -25.06 12.62 -24.59
N CYS A 610 -26.14 13.41 -24.64
CA CYS A 610 -26.26 14.58 -25.51
C CYS A 610 -25.80 15.89 -24.85
N SER A 611 -25.30 15.85 -23.60
CA SER A 611 -24.83 17.01 -22.81
C SER A 611 -25.85 18.11 -22.49
N ALA A 612 -27.15 17.92 -22.76
CA ALA A 612 -28.16 18.92 -22.42
C ALA A 612 -28.20 19.22 -20.90
N CYS A 613 -28.11 18.19 -20.07
CA CYS A 613 -28.04 18.33 -18.61
C CYS A 613 -26.74 18.98 -18.11
N THR A 614 -25.61 18.69 -18.75
CA THR A 614 -24.30 19.32 -18.44
C THR A 614 -24.36 20.82 -18.71
N ASN A 615 -24.90 21.22 -19.85
CA ASN A 615 -25.00 22.64 -20.23
C ASN A 615 -26.04 23.40 -19.38
N ALA A 616 -27.14 22.75 -19.01
CA ALA A 616 -28.15 23.33 -18.12
C ALA A 616 -27.69 23.45 -16.65
N CYS A 617 -26.59 22.79 -16.26
CA CYS A 617 -26.17 22.72 -14.86
C CYS A 617 -25.43 23.98 -14.40
N PRO A 618 -25.97 24.76 -13.45
CA PRO A 618 -25.31 25.98 -12.97
C PRO A 618 -24.11 25.71 -12.05
N GLN A 619 -23.86 24.46 -11.69
CA GLN A 619 -22.66 24.03 -10.95
C GLN A 619 -21.63 23.35 -11.85
N LEU A 620 -21.88 23.30 -13.17
CA LEU A 620 -20.99 22.68 -14.15
C LEU A 620 -20.67 21.24 -13.76
N VAL A 621 -21.70 20.49 -13.36
CA VAL A 621 -21.57 19.06 -13.09
C VAL A 621 -21.45 18.35 -14.44
N ASP A 622 -20.36 17.59 -14.61
CA ASP A 622 -20.11 16.83 -15.83
C ASP A 622 -20.86 15.48 -15.77
N TYR A 623 -22.11 15.50 -16.24
CA TYR A 623 -22.93 14.29 -16.34
C TYR A 623 -22.43 13.33 -17.41
N ASP A 624 -21.71 13.82 -18.41
CA ASP A 624 -21.27 13.01 -19.54
C ASP A 624 -20.15 12.06 -19.11
N SER A 625 -19.14 12.58 -18.42
CA SER A 625 -18.07 11.77 -17.81
C SER A 625 -18.64 10.79 -16.79
N TYR A 626 -19.65 11.19 -16.02
CA TYR A 626 -20.33 10.30 -15.08
C TYR A 626 -20.98 9.11 -15.80
N VAL A 627 -21.71 9.34 -16.89
CA VAL A 627 -22.38 8.26 -17.65
C VAL A 627 -21.35 7.34 -18.31
N ASP A 628 -20.27 7.87 -18.87
CA ASP A 628 -19.16 7.10 -19.45
C ASP A 628 -18.53 6.14 -18.41
N ILE A 629 -18.12 6.68 -17.25
CA ILE A 629 -17.55 5.89 -16.14
C ILE A 629 -18.55 4.84 -15.65
N ARG A 630 -19.84 5.18 -15.51
CA ARG A 630 -20.83 4.23 -15.02
C ARG A 630 -21.10 3.10 -16.01
N ARG A 631 -21.17 3.41 -17.31
CA ARG A 631 -21.36 2.37 -18.35
C ARG A 631 -20.16 1.43 -18.42
N SER A 632 -18.94 1.94 -18.31
CA SER A 632 -17.72 1.12 -18.29
C SER A 632 -17.61 0.19 -17.06
N LEU A 633 -18.13 0.60 -15.91
CA LEU A 633 -18.14 -0.24 -14.69
C LEU A 633 -19.20 -1.34 -14.70
N ILE A 634 -20.22 -1.23 -15.55
CA ILE A 634 -21.39 -2.14 -15.60
C ILE A 634 -21.32 -3.07 -16.84
N VAL A 635 -20.23 -3.02 -17.61
CA VAL A 635 -20.02 -3.87 -18.80
C VAL A 635 -20.27 -5.34 -18.46
N GLY A 636 -21.25 -5.95 -19.14
CA GLY A 636 -21.77 -7.31 -18.87
C GLY A 636 -23.09 -7.37 -18.08
N GLY A 637 -23.64 -6.22 -17.65
CA GLY A 637 -25.00 -6.08 -17.12
C GLY A 637 -26.09 -6.17 -18.21
N PRO A 638 -27.40 -6.08 -17.86
CA PRO A 638 -28.47 -6.10 -18.85
C PRO A 638 -28.27 -4.94 -19.84
N GLN A 639 -27.80 -5.29 -21.04
CA GLN A 639 -27.61 -4.38 -22.14
C GLN A 639 -28.97 -3.79 -22.52
N ALA A 640 -29.02 -2.51 -22.88
CA ALA A 640 -30.17 -2.02 -23.62
C ALA A 640 -30.35 -2.84 -24.90
N GLU A 641 -31.56 -2.84 -25.44
CA GLU A 641 -31.81 -3.36 -26.77
C GLU A 641 -30.93 -2.56 -27.76
N ILE A 642 -30.03 -3.26 -28.43
CA ILE A 642 -29.20 -2.72 -29.52
C ILE A 642 -29.78 -3.30 -30.80
N PRO A 643 -30.64 -2.56 -31.53
CA PRO A 643 -31.32 -3.12 -32.70
C PRO A 643 -30.35 -3.40 -33.87
N HIS A 644 -29.24 -2.66 -33.93
CA HIS A 644 -28.21 -2.73 -34.98
C HIS A 644 -27.07 -3.70 -34.64
N THR A 645 -27.43 -4.95 -34.31
CA THR A 645 -26.48 -5.97 -33.82
C THR A 645 -25.40 -6.35 -34.84
N VAL A 646 -25.68 -6.27 -36.14
CA VAL A 646 -24.72 -6.62 -37.20
C VAL A 646 -23.62 -5.58 -37.28
N LEU A 647 -23.98 -4.30 -37.39
CA LEU A 647 -23.04 -3.19 -37.31
C LEU A 647 -22.18 -3.29 -36.04
N GLN A 648 -22.78 -3.53 -34.87
CA GLN A 648 -22.03 -3.67 -33.63
C GLN A 648 -21.03 -4.84 -33.67
N ALA A 649 -21.43 -5.98 -34.23
CA ALA A 649 -20.55 -7.15 -34.36
C ALA A 649 -19.37 -6.88 -35.31
N VAL A 650 -19.59 -6.20 -36.43
CA VAL A 650 -18.53 -5.81 -37.38
C VAL A 650 -17.54 -4.87 -36.70
N LEU A 651 -18.03 -3.83 -36.02
CA LEU A 651 -17.16 -2.87 -35.33
C LEU A 651 -16.35 -3.51 -34.19
N ASN A 652 -16.93 -4.46 -33.47
CA ASN A 652 -16.21 -5.21 -32.44
C ASN A 652 -15.15 -6.14 -33.05
N ALA A 653 -15.44 -6.78 -34.19
CA ALA A 653 -14.49 -7.62 -34.89
C ALA A 653 -13.30 -6.83 -35.42
N GLU A 654 -13.50 -5.58 -35.87
CA GLU A 654 -12.39 -4.70 -36.28
C GLU A 654 -11.43 -4.39 -35.14
N ALA A 655 -11.88 -4.40 -33.88
CA ALA A 655 -11.01 -4.12 -32.75
C ALA A 655 -10.04 -5.27 -32.42
N GLU A 656 -10.27 -6.46 -32.95
CA GLU A 656 -9.36 -7.60 -32.77
C GLU A 656 -8.05 -7.39 -33.54
N GLU A 657 -6.92 -7.76 -32.93
CA GLU A 657 -5.59 -7.59 -33.52
C GLU A 657 -5.44 -8.39 -34.82
N SER A 658 -6.13 -9.52 -34.95
CA SER A 658 -6.13 -10.31 -36.19
C SER A 658 -6.72 -9.55 -37.39
N ALA A 659 -7.59 -8.56 -37.14
CA ALA A 659 -8.18 -7.75 -38.20
C ALA A 659 -7.17 -6.75 -38.78
N ASP A 660 -6.04 -6.48 -38.12
CA ASP A 660 -5.02 -5.55 -38.63
C ASP A 660 -4.50 -5.92 -40.02
N ALA A 661 -4.49 -7.21 -40.35
CA ALA A 661 -4.07 -7.73 -41.65
C ALA A 661 -5.06 -7.44 -42.79
N ASP A 662 -6.31 -7.12 -42.47
CA ASP A 662 -7.36 -6.78 -43.44
C ASP A 662 -7.28 -5.30 -43.88
N PHE A 663 -6.47 -4.48 -43.21
CA PHE A 663 -6.27 -3.06 -43.50
C PHE A 663 -4.92 -2.81 -44.18
N ILE A 664 -4.88 -1.82 -45.07
CA ILE A 664 -3.70 -1.51 -45.88
C ILE A 664 -2.58 -0.92 -45.00
N ALA A 665 -1.36 -1.45 -45.15
CA ALA A 665 -0.17 -0.93 -44.48
C ALA A 665 0.15 0.51 -44.94
N THR A 666 0.66 1.34 -44.04
CA THR A 666 0.85 2.78 -44.29
C THR A 666 1.83 3.05 -45.44
N GLU A 667 2.87 2.24 -45.56
CA GLU A 667 3.82 2.25 -46.69
C GLU A 667 3.20 1.98 -48.06
N ASN A 668 2.04 1.33 -48.11
CA ASN A 668 1.34 0.93 -49.34
C ASN A 668 0.07 1.76 -49.60
N TYR A 669 -0.27 2.70 -48.71
CA TYR A 669 -1.46 3.54 -48.86
C TYR A 669 -1.12 4.85 -49.57
N PRO A 670 -1.92 5.30 -50.55
CA PRO A 670 -1.60 6.47 -51.37
C PRO A 670 -1.90 7.78 -50.63
N ILE A 671 -1.01 8.18 -49.72
CA ILE A 671 -1.10 9.47 -49.02
C ILE A 671 -0.49 10.56 -49.92
N THR A 672 -1.34 11.48 -50.38
CA THR A 672 -0.97 12.53 -51.37
C THR A 672 -0.84 13.92 -50.74
N SER A 673 -1.44 14.14 -49.57
CA SER A 673 -1.55 15.44 -48.91
C SER A 673 -1.28 15.34 -47.40
N ASN A 674 -0.94 16.47 -46.80
CA ASN A 674 -0.86 16.62 -45.35
C ASN A 674 -2.25 16.69 -44.68
N VAL A 675 -3.32 16.87 -45.47
CA VAL A 675 -4.70 16.87 -44.99
C VAL A 675 -5.33 15.51 -45.30
N GLY A 676 -5.82 14.82 -44.28
CA GLY A 676 -6.54 13.56 -44.41
C GLY A 676 -8.04 13.72 -44.15
N PHE A 677 -8.89 13.16 -45.00
CA PHE A 677 -10.34 13.11 -44.80
C PHE A 677 -10.77 11.71 -44.36
N TYR A 678 -11.39 11.63 -43.18
CA TYR A 678 -11.99 10.40 -42.67
C TYR A 678 -13.52 10.41 -42.86
N PRO A 679 -14.07 9.50 -43.69
CA PRO A 679 -15.48 9.46 -44.05
C PRO A 679 -16.41 8.94 -42.95
N GLY A 680 -15.86 8.40 -41.86
CA GLY A 680 -16.68 7.73 -40.85
C GLY A 680 -17.14 6.35 -41.29
N CYS A 681 -18.24 5.88 -40.72
CA CYS A 681 -18.82 4.56 -40.99
C CYS A 681 -19.97 4.61 -42.02
N VAL A 682 -20.07 5.67 -42.85
CA VAL A 682 -21.22 5.92 -43.75
C VAL A 682 -21.56 4.73 -44.65
N ASP A 683 -20.57 4.02 -45.20
CA ASP A 683 -20.81 2.84 -46.04
C ASP A 683 -21.46 1.68 -45.27
N TYR A 684 -21.08 1.49 -44.00
CA TYR A 684 -21.69 0.49 -43.12
C TYR A 684 -23.09 0.90 -42.67
N LEU A 685 -23.32 2.20 -42.46
CA LEU A 685 -24.65 2.74 -42.15
C LEU A 685 -25.61 2.52 -43.32
N ASP A 686 -25.15 2.77 -44.55
CA ASP A 686 -25.94 2.51 -45.75
C ASP A 686 -26.27 1.03 -45.87
N GLN A 687 -25.30 0.13 -45.69
CA GLN A 687 -25.56 -1.32 -45.74
C GLN A 687 -26.57 -1.77 -44.66
N GLU A 688 -26.38 -1.36 -43.40
CA GLU A 688 -27.29 -1.70 -42.30
C GLU A 688 -28.72 -1.24 -42.62
N MET A 689 -28.86 -0.04 -43.18
CA MET A 689 -30.17 0.52 -43.51
C MET A 689 -30.78 -0.12 -44.75
N VAL A 690 -29.99 -0.44 -45.78
CA VAL A 690 -30.43 -1.16 -47.01
C VAL A 690 -30.95 -2.57 -46.69
N PHE A 691 -30.40 -3.24 -45.68
CA PHE A 691 -30.91 -4.55 -45.23
C PHE A 691 -32.10 -4.46 -44.25
N SER A 692 -32.49 -3.26 -43.83
CA SER A 692 -33.73 -3.07 -43.07
C SER A 692 -34.94 -3.14 -44.00
N HIS A 693 -36.04 -3.72 -43.53
CA HIS A 693 -37.33 -3.75 -44.24
C HIS A 693 -37.97 -2.36 -44.40
N LEU A 694 -37.31 -1.31 -43.90
CA LEU A 694 -37.78 0.07 -43.85
C LEU A 694 -37.15 0.91 -44.97
N ASN A 695 -35.96 0.59 -45.46
CA ASN A 695 -35.32 1.34 -46.55
C ASN A 695 -35.62 0.66 -47.90
N GLU A 696 -36.37 1.32 -48.77
CA GLU A 696 -36.54 0.89 -50.17
C GLU A 696 -35.29 1.18 -51.04
N GLY A 697 -34.13 1.47 -50.42
CA GLY A 697 -32.83 1.61 -51.08
C GLY A 697 -32.53 3.01 -51.61
N THR A 698 -33.20 4.06 -51.12
CA THR A 698 -33.04 5.45 -51.60
C THR A 698 -32.02 6.26 -50.80
N MET A 699 -31.71 5.86 -49.56
CA MET A 699 -30.72 6.54 -48.71
C MET A 699 -29.29 6.19 -49.16
N ASN A 700 -28.45 7.20 -49.37
CA ASN A 700 -27.05 7.07 -49.78
C ASN A 700 -26.17 8.08 -49.01
N LEU A 701 -25.75 7.68 -47.81
CA LEU A 701 -24.86 8.48 -46.96
C LEU A 701 -23.43 8.51 -47.51
N GLY A 702 -23.01 7.50 -48.28
CA GLY A 702 -21.75 7.49 -49.00
C GLY A 702 -21.59 8.69 -49.96
N ALA A 703 -22.70 9.26 -50.45
CA ALA A 703 -22.68 10.49 -51.24
C ALA A 703 -22.10 11.70 -50.47
N SER A 704 -22.14 11.71 -49.13
CA SER A 704 -21.54 12.78 -48.33
C SER A 704 -20.01 12.79 -48.44
N THR A 705 -19.37 11.63 -48.60
CA THR A 705 -17.94 11.51 -48.89
C THR A 705 -17.64 12.10 -50.26
N THR A 706 -18.39 11.68 -51.29
CA THR A 706 -18.22 12.23 -52.65
C THR A 706 -18.42 13.75 -52.66
N ALA A 707 -19.44 14.25 -51.97
CA ALA A 707 -19.71 15.67 -51.85
C ALA A 707 -18.56 16.44 -51.19
N ALA A 708 -17.95 15.89 -50.12
CA ALA A 708 -16.78 16.51 -49.50
C ALA A 708 -15.63 16.66 -50.50
N PHE A 709 -15.32 15.62 -51.27
CA PHE A 709 -14.30 15.68 -52.32
C PHE A 709 -14.67 16.62 -53.46
N THR A 710 -15.94 16.70 -53.88
CA THR A 710 -16.40 17.70 -54.85
C THR A 710 -16.08 19.12 -54.37
N LEU A 711 -16.29 19.41 -53.08
CA LEU A 711 -15.97 20.73 -52.53
C LEU A 711 -14.46 20.96 -52.44
N PHE A 712 -13.68 19.98 -51.96
CA PHE A 712 -12.21 20.10 -51.89
C PHE A 712 -11.59 20.31 -53.28
N GLU A 713 -12.05 19.55 -54.28
CA GLU A 713 -11.61 19.70 -55.68
C GLU A 713 -11.96 21.08 -56.24
N GLU A 714 -13.15 21.60 -55.94
CA GLU A 714 -13.55 22.93 -56.37
C GLU A 714 -12.71 24.03 -55.70
N MET A 715 -12.32 23.84 -54.45
CA MET A 715 -11.39 24.73 -53.72
C MET A 715 -9.94 24.62 -54.23
N GLY A 716 -9.61 23.56 -54.97
CA GLY A 716 -8.25 23.25 -55.36
C GLY A 716 -7.38 22.73 -54.22
N ASP A 717 -8.00 22.25 -53.14
CA ASP A 717 -7.34 21.67 -51.98
C ASP A 717 -7.07 20.18 -52.22
N ASP A 718 -5.80 19.76 -52.13
CA ASP A 718 -5.43 18.34 -52.17
C ASP A 718 -5.72 17.73 -50.79
N VAL A 719 -6.59 16.72 -50.74
CA VAL A 719 -7.00 16.04 -49.52
C VAL A 719 -6.90 14.54 -49.74
N THR A 720 -6.20 13.84 -48.84
CA THR A 720 -6.06 12.38 -48.90
C THR A 720 -7.28 11.70 -48.31
N TYR A 721 -7.90 10.78 -49.05
CA TYR A 721 -8.95 9.91 -48.52
C TYR A 721 -8.37 8.89 -47.53
N LEU A 722 -8.80 8.92 -46.27
CA LEU A 722 -8.42 7.96 -45.23
C LEU A 722 -9.60 7.03 -44.96
N GLY A 723 -9.81 6.11 -45.90
CA GLY A 723 -10.95 5.21 -45.92
C GLY A 723 -10.95 4.13 -44.85
N ARG A 724 -12.03 3.34 -44.83
CA ARG A 724 -12.22 2.18 -43.94
C ARG A 724 -11.38 0.96 -44.33
N ASP A 725 -10.59 1.07 -45.39
CA ASP A 725 -9.53 0.14 -45.78
C ASP A 725 -8.16 0.49 -45.16
N PHE A 726 -8.03 1.68 -44.57
CA PHE A 726 -6.82 2.16 -43.89
C PHE A 726 -7.03 2.44 -42.40
N LEU A 727 -8.10 3.15 -42.03
CA LEU A 727 -8.47 3.43 -40.65
C LEU A 727 -9.64 2.55 -40.17
N LYS A 728 -9.51 2.07 -38.94
CA LYS A 728 -10.60 1.41 -38.21
C LYS A 728 -11.64 2.42 -37.74
N CYS A 729 -12.75 1.93 -37.20
CA CYS A 729 -13.81 2.78 -36.72
C CYS A 729 -13.28 3.75 -35.65
N CYS A 730 -13.79 4.97 -35.62
CA CYS A 730 -13.44 5.97 -34.61
C CYS A 730 -13.73 5.49 -33.17
N GLY A 731 -14.56 4.46 -32.97
CA GLY A 731 -14.85 3.89 -31.65
C GLY A 731 -15.85 4.68 -30.81
N HIS A 732 -16.50 5.71 -31.39
CA HIS A 732 -17.49 6.54 -30.71
C HIS A 732 -18.56 5.70 -30.00
N ASP A 733 -19.15 4.74 -30.72
CA ASP A 733 -20.24 3.92 -30.21
C ASP A 733 -19.78 3.02 -29.07
N GLN A 734 -18.61 2.38 -29.22
CA GLN A 734 -18.00 1.51 -28.22
C GLN A 734 -17.71 2.29 -26.92
N LYS A 735 -17.15 3.49 -27.03
CA LYS A 735 -16.89 4.36 -25.87
C LYS A 735 -18.18 4.62 -25.10
N TRP A 736 -19.20 5.14 -25.77
CA TRP A 736 -20.45 5.53 -25.13
C TRP A 736 -21.35 4.35 -24.74
N GLN A 737 -21.12 3.15 -25.27
CA GLN A 737 -21.68 1.88 -24.78
C GLN A 737 -20.99 1.39 -23.48
N GLY A 738 -19.85 1.99 -23.10
CA GLY A 738 -19.02 1.56 -21.98
C GLY A 738 -18.01 0.47 -22.33
N MET A 739 -17.86 0.11 -23.60
CA MET A 739 -16.92 -0.92 -24.07
C MET A 739 -15.48 -0.35 -24.15
N THR A 740 -14.95 0.11 -23.02
CA THR A 740 -13.66 0.81 -22.94
C THR A 740 -12.52 0.01 -23.55
N GLU A 741 -12.45 -1.30 -23.32
CA GLU A 741 -11.39 -2.14 -23.90
C GLU A 741 -11.41 -2.12 -25.44
N VAL A 742 -12.60 -2.20 -26.05
CA VAL A 742 -12.77 -2.19 -27.51
C VAL A 742 -12.41 -0.80 -28.06
N PHE A 743 -12.85 0.26 -27.39
CA PHE A 743 -12.51 1.63 -27.75
C PHE A 743 -11.00 1.87 -27.73
N GLU A 744 -10.29 1.47 -26.67
CA GLU A 744 -8.84 1.67 -26.56
C GLU A 744 -8.06 0.91 -27.65
N LYS A 745 -8.51 -0.29 -28.05
CA LYS A 745 -7.90 -1.04 -29.16
C LYS A 745 -8.07 -0.32 -30.50
N LEU A 746 -9.28 0.18 -30.79
CA LEU A 746 -9.56 0.96 -32.00
C LEU A 746 -8.76 2.27 -32.02
N LYS A 747 -8.75 2.99 -30.88
CA LYS A 747 -7.97 4.22 -30.69
C LYS A 747 -6.49 3.99 -30.96
N ALA A 748 -5.88 3.00 -30.30
CA ALA A 748 -4.45 2.72 -30.42
C ALA A 748 -4.03 2.41 -31.87
N TYR A 749 -4.83 1.61 -32.59
CA TYR A 749 -4.57 1.31 -34.01
C TYR A 749 -4.62 2.58 -34.88
N ASN A 750 -5.69 3.36 -34.74
CA ASN A 750 -5.90 4.55 -35.54
C ASN A 750 -4.90 5.66 -35.23
N GLN A 751 -4.57 5.90 -33.96
CA GLN A 751 -3.51 6.83 -33.56
C GLN A 751 -2.19 6.50 -34.27
N LYS A 752 -1.77 5.23 -34.20
CA LYS A 752 -0.57 4.77 -34.89
C LYS A 752 -0.61 5.03 -36.39
N LYS A 753 -1.73 4.73 -37.05
CA LYS A 753 -1.89 4.96 -38.50
C LYS A 753 -1.87 6.44 -38.89
N ILE A 754 -2.49 7.30 -38.08
CA ILE A 754 -2.51 8.75 -38.29
C ILE A 754 -1.11 9.34 -38.07
N GLU A 755 -0.37 8.88 -37.06
CA GLU A 755 1.01 9.30 -36.83
C GLU A 755 1.94 8.84 -37.96
N GLU A 756 1.81 7.59 -38.41
CA GLU A 756 2.60 7.04 -39.52
C GLU A 756 2.27 7.67 -40.87
N SER A 757 1.04 8.16 -41.07
CA SER A 757 0.66 8.81 -42.33
C SER A 757 1.31 10.18 -42.49
N GLY A 758 1.73 10.81 -41.39
CA GLY A 758 2.41 12.11 -41.40
C GLY A 758 1.50 13.29 -41.73
N ILE A 759 0.17 13.11 -41.68
CA ILE A 759 -0.79 14.21 -41.86
C ILE A 759 -0.70 15.19 -40.69
N ASP A 760 -0.92 16.48 -40.97
CA ASP A 760 -1.01 17.53 -39.93
C ASP A 760 -2.46 17.89 -39.59
N THR A 761 -3.42 17.53 -40.46
CA THR A 761 -4.82 17.87 -40.31
C THR A 761 -5.71 16.67 -40.65
N LEU A 762 -6.62 16.32 -39.74
CA LEU A 762 -7.63 15.27 -39.92
C LEU A 762 -9.02 15.90 -39.99
N VAL A 763 -9.67 15.79 -41.14
CA VAL A 763 -11.01 16.34 -41.42
C VAL A 763 -12.05 15.23 -41.41
N SER A 764 -13.23 15.46 -40.82
CA SER A 764 -14.36 14.53 -40.92
C SER A 764 -15.70 15.27 -40.98
N SER A 765 -16.62 14.79 -41.82
CA SER A 765 -17.99 15.31 -41.92
C SER A 765 -18.93 14.73 -40.86
N CYS A 766 -18.47 13.77 -40.04
CA CYS A 766 -19.28 13.18 -38.99
C CYS A 766 -19.00 13.84 -37.64
N ALA A 767 -19.99 14.55 -37.09
CA ALA A 767 -19.92 15.16 -35.77
C ALA A 767 -19.47 14.19 -34.66
N GLU A 768 -19.86 12.91 -34.72
CA GLU A 768 -19.42 11.90 -33.76
C GLU A 768 -17.95 11.54 -33.90
N CYS A 769 -17.48 11.32 -35.14
CA CYS A 769 -16.09 11.01 -35.43
C CYS A 769 -15.20 12.19 -35.04
N PHE A 770 -15.55 13.40 -35.50
CA PHE A 770 -14.86 14.65 -35.18
C PHE A 770 -14.68 14.82 -33.67
N ARG A 771 -15.78 14.78 -32.89
CA ARG A 771 -15.72 14.89 -31.43
C ARG A 771 -14.80 13.83 -30.80
N THR A 772 -14.86 12.60 -31.30
CA THR A 772 -14.11 11.47 -30.74
C THR A 772 -12.62 11.61 -31.01
N PHE A 773 -12.22 11.92 -32.24
CA PHE A 773 -10.82 12.21 -32.58
C PHE A 773 -10.31 13.46 -31.85
N ALA A 774 -11.11 14.53 -31.78
CA ALA A 774 -10.67 15.79 -31.18
C ALA A 774 -10.55 15.73 -29.64
N ARG A 775 -11.44 15.00 -28.95
CA ARG A 775 -11.47 14.97 -27.47
C ARG A 775 -10.88 13.71 -26.85
N ASP A 776 -10.99 12.57 -27.51
CA ASP A 776 -10.67 11.28 -26.88
C ASP A 776 -9.37 10.66 -27.40
N TYR A 777 -8.92 11.02 -28.61
CA TYR A 777 -7.75 10.40 -29.23
C TYR A 777 -6.41 11.04 -28.85
N GLU A 778 -6.38 12.21 -28.22
CA GLU A 778 -5.12 12.84 -27.75
C GLU A 778 -4.02 12.85 -28.85
N LEU A 779 -4.39 13.24 -30.08
CA LEU A 779 -3.46 13.23 -31.22
C LEU A 779 -2.45 14.36 -31.08
N ASP A 780 -1.17 14.02 -30.90
CA ASP A 780 -0.09 15.00 -30.81
C ASP A 780 0.26 15.56 -32.19
N GLY A 781 0.17 16.88 -32.35
CA GLY A 781 0.59 17.57 -33.58
C GLY A 781 -0.36 17.46 -34.77
N VAL A 782 -1.51 16.79 -34.62
CA VAL A 782 -2.54 16.68 -35.66
C VAL A 782 -3.76 17.53 -35.29
N LYS A 783 -4.12 18.48 -36.14
CA LYS A 783 -5.32 19.30 -35.99
C LYS A 783 -6.54 18.53 -36.47
N VAL A 784 -7.50 18.26 -35.58
CA VAL A 784 -8.77 17.62 -35.96
C VAL A 784 -9.80 18.71 -36.26
N MET A 785 -10.48 18.64 -37.41
CA MET A 785 -11.47 19.63 -37.85
C MET A 785 -12.76 18.95 -38.34
N HIS A 786 -13.89 19.59 -38.10
CA HIS A 786 -15.11 19.25 -38.81
C HIS A 786 -15.08 19.84 -40.23
N THR A 787 -15.68 19.19 -41.22
CA THR A 787 -15.66 19.68 -42.62
C THR A 787 -16.16 21.11 -42.75
N THR A 788 -17.19 21.51 -42.00
CA THR A 788 -17.70 22.90 -42.04
C THR A 788 -16.69 23.93 -41.55
N GLU A 789 -15.92 23.62 -40.50
CA GLU A 789 -14.84 24.48 -40.02
C GLU A 789 -13.70 24.55 -41.04
N TYR A 790 -13.36 23.40 -41.63
CA TYR A 790 -12.28 23.31 -42.61
C TYR A 790 -12.59 24.16 -43.85
N LEU A 791 -13.79 24.05 -44.40
CA LEU A 791 -14.22 24.85 -45.56
C LEU A 791 -14.11 26.36 -45.28
N LEU A 792 -14.61 26.83 -44.13
CA LEU A 792 -14.50 28.24 -43.77
C LEU A 792 -13.05 28.68 -43.56
N GLU A 793 -12.23 27.86 -42.91
CA GLU A 793 -10.82 28.20 -42.67
C GLU A 793 -10.00 28.29 -43.96
N GLN A 794 -10.29 27.44 -44.94
CA GLN A 794 -9.68 27.52 -46.28
C GLN A 794 -10.28 28.61 -47.16
N GLY A 795 -11.24 29.40 -46.66
CA GLY A 795 -11.82 30.53 -47.37
C GLY A 795 -12.80 30.13 -48.46
N PHE A 796 -13.70 29.18 -48.16
CA PHE A 796 -14.80 28.80 -49.03
C PHE A 796 -15.61 30.03 -49.46
N ASP A 797 -15.51 30.38 -50.76
CA ASP A 797 -16.33 31.39 -51.43
C ASP A 797 -16.51 30.97 -52.89
N MET A 798 -17.63 30.31 -53.15
CA MET A 798 -17.90 29.66 -54.43
C MET A 798 -18.98 30.35 -55.26
N GLU A 799 -19.48 31.52 -54.81
CA GLU A 799 -20.63 32.23 -55.42
C GLU A 799 -21.73 31.24 -55.83
N LEU A 800 -22.20 30.45 -54.86
CA LEU A 800 -23.20 29.40 -55.08
C LEU A 800 -24.59 30.01 -55.14
N LYS A 801 -25.46 29.42 -55.96
CA LYS A 801 -26.84 29.87 -56.15
C LYS A 801 -27.78 28.68 -56.14
N ALA A 802 -28.76 28.71 -55.24
CA ALA A 802 -29.86 27.77 -55.22
C ALA A 802 -31.03 28.26 -56.09
N ASP A 803 -32.02 27.40 -56.29
CA ASP A 803 -33.27 27.76 -56.95
C ASP A 803 -33.99 28.88 -56.19
N GLU A 804 -34.69 29.77 -56.91
CA GLU A 804 -35.45 30.86 -56.28
C GLU A 804 -36.50 30.32 -55.30
N GLY A 805 -36.48 30.83 -54.07
CA GLY A 805 -37.42 30.43 -53.01
C GLY A 805 -36.99 29.20 -52.22
N THR A 806 -35.73 28.74 -52.34
CA THR A 806 -35.21 27.62 -51.55
C THR A 806 -35.19 27.98 -50.07
N THR A 807 -36.07 27.36 -49.28
CA THR A 807 -36.14 27.55 -47.83
C THR A 807 -35.55 26.33 -47.13
N VAL A 808 -34.57 26.55 -46.24
CA VAL A 808 -33.88 25.49 -45.51
C VAL A 808 -33.98 25.72 -44.00
N THR A 809 -33.87 24.64 -43.22
CA THR A 809 -33.70 24.72 -41.76
C THR A 809 -32.51 23.85 -41.33
N TYR A 810 -31.90 24.15 -40.19
CA TYR A 810 -30.70 23.45 -39.73
C TYR A 810 -30.92 22.71 -38.40
N HIS A 811 -30.58 21.42 -38.37
CA HIS A 811 -30.53 20.61 -37.15
C HIS A 811 -29.12 20.53 -36.61
N ASP A 812 -28.88 21.20 -35.49
CA ASP A 812 -27.63 21.16 -34.74
C ASP A 812 -27.36 19.77 -34.13
N PRO A 813 -26.35 19.02 -34.60
CA PRO A 813 -25.98 17.76 -33.99
C PRO A 813 -25.43 17.99 -32.58
N CYS A 814 -25.90 17.22 -31.59
CA CYS A 814 -25.50 17.41 -30.20
C CYS A 814 -23.98 17.30 -29.96
N ARG A 815 -23.28 16.47 -30.74
CA ARG A 815 -21.82 16.31 -30.66
C ARG A 815 -21.04 17.48 -31.26
N LEU A 816 -21.61 18.17 -32.27
CA LEU A 816 -20.99 19.32 -32.91
C LEU A 816 -21.29 20.60 -32.13
N GLY A 817 -22.58 20.84 -31.84
CA GLY A 817 -23.03 22.01 -31.09
C GLY A 817 -22.65 21.95 -29.62
N ARG A 818 -23.41 21.22 -28.79
CA ARG A 818 -23.22 21.22 -27.32
C ARG A 818 -21.84 20.74 -26.86
N GLN A 819 -21.22 19.78 -27.55
CA GLN A 819 -19.94 19.22 -27.12
C GLN A 819 -18.72 19.84 -27.78
N MET A 820 -18.83 20.48 -28.95
CA MET A 820 -17.67 21.08 -29.61
C MET A 820 -17.79 22.60 -29.78
N GLY A 821 -18.98 23.17 -29.52
CA GLY A 821 -19.22 24.61 -29.59
C GLY A 821 -19.44 25.13 -31.01
N ILE A 822 -19.58 24.23 -32.00
CA ILE A 822 -19.68 24.56 -33.43
C ILE A 822 -21.16 24.58 -33.79
N THR A 823 -21.68 25.77 -34.03
CA THR A 823 -23.10 26.02 -34.36
C THR A 823 -23.23 27.09 -35.44
N GLU A 824 -22.33 28.06 -35.50
CA GLU A 824 -22.40 29.16 -36.47
C GLU A 824 -21.78 28.79 -37.81
N GLU A 825 -20.76 27.94 -37.83
CA GLU A 825 -19.99 27.57 -39.02
C GLU A 825 -20.87 26.96 -40.14
N PRO A 826 -21.78 25.99 -39.82
CA PRO A 826 -22.72 25.50 -40.83
C PRO A 826 -23.67 26.61 -41.34
N ARG A 827 -24.09 27.53 -40.47
CA ARG A 827 -25.00 28.63 -40.82
C ARG A 827 -24.33 29.67 -41.71
N GLU A 828 -23.06 29.97 -41.44
CA GLU A 828 -22.26 30.88 -42.25
C GLU A 828 -22.10 30.33 -43.68
N LEU A 829 -21.78 29.05 -43.84
CA LEU A 829 -21.70 28.40 -45.16
C LEU A 829 -23.04 28.46 -45.91
N LEU A 830 -24.16 28.23 -45.22
CA LEU A 830 -25.48 28.31 -45.83
C LEU A 830 -25.86 29.75 -46.22
N GLY A 831 -25.47 30.74 -45.41
CA GLY A 831 -25.71 32.15 -45.67
C GLY A 831 -24.92 32.71 -46.86
N GLN A 832 -23.87 32.01 -47.31
CA GLN A 832 -23.11 32.36 -48.51
C GLN A 832 -23.78 31.88 -49.82
N VAL A 833 -24.82 31.04 -49.74
CA VAL A 833 -25.54 30.54 -50.91
C VAL A 833 -26.66 31.51 -51.29
N GLU A 834 -26.58 32.11 -52.47
CA GLU A 834 -27.63 33.00 -52.99
C GLU A 834 -28.96 32.22 -53.14
N ASN A 835 -30.09 32.89 -52.90
CA ASN A 835 -31.45 32.36 -52.91
C ASN A 835 -31.82 31.36 -51.80
N VAL A 836 -30.94 31.12 -50.83
CA VAL A 836 -31.26 30.31 -49.65
C VAL A 836 -31.81 31.19 -48.52
N GLU A 837 -33.01 30.85 -48.04
CA GLU A 837 -33.57 31.41 -46.80
C GLU A 837 -33.45 30.38 -45.68
N LEU A 838 -32.55 30.63 -44.71
CA LEU A 838 -32.42 29.81 -43.51
C LEU A 838 -33.45 30.23 -42.46
N VAL A 839 -34.35 29.30 -42.11
CA VAL A 839 -35.37 29.48 -41.07
C VAL A 839 -35.06 28.55 -39.90
N GLU A 840 -34.86 29.12 -38.71
CA GLU A 840 -34.54 28.35 -37.50
C GLU A 840 -35.77 27.63 -36.92
N MET A 841 -35.53 26.43 -36.38
CA MET A 841 -36.49 25.72 -35.54
C MET A 841 -36.62 26.39 -34.16
N GLU A 842 -37.71 26.09 -33.45
CA GLU A 842 -37.94 26.61 -32.09
C GLU A 842 -36.73 26.38 -31.18
N HIS A 843 -36.20 25.16 -31.18
CA HIS A 843 -35.01 24.78 -30.46
C HIS A 843 -33.81 24.67 -31.44
N HIS A 844 -32.82 25.55 -31.29
CA HIS A 844 -31.62 25.59 -32.15
C HIS A 844 -30.38 25.96 -31.33
N GLY A 845 -29.19 25.79 -31.92
CA GLY A 845 -27.91 26.05 -31.26
C GLY A 845 -27.70 25.14 -30.05
N GLU A 846 -27.34 25.72 -28.89
CA GLU A 846 -27.12 24.97 -27.66
C GLU A 846 -28.39 24.28 -27.11
N ASP A 847 -29.57 24.83 -27.44
CA ASP A 847 -30.89 24.34 -27.00
C ASP A 847 -31.48 23.26 -27.94
N ALA A 848 -30.80 22.94 -29.05
CA ALA A 848 -31.34 22.03 -30.05
C ALA A 848 -31.70 20.63 -29.51
N MET A 849 -32.86 20.10 -29.89
CA MET A 849 -33.26 18.76 -29.48
C MET A 849 -32.35 17.68 -30.09
N CYS A 850 -32.06 16.63 -29.33
CA CYS A 850 -31.31 15.48 -29.83
C CYS A 850 -32.15 14.68 -30.85
N CYS A 851 -31.51 14.09 -31.87
CA CYS A 851 -32.15 13.17 -32.81
C CYS A 851 -32.69 11.87 -32.16
N GLY A 852 -32.45 11.68 -30.86
CA GLY A 852 -33.08 10.63 -30.06
C GLY A 852 -32.32 9.32 -29.96
N VAL A 853 -31.19 9.18 -30.66
CA VAL A 853 -30.38 7.95 -30.65
C VAL A 853 -28.95 8.24 -30.25
N SER A 854 -28.39 7.40 -29.39
CA SER A 854 -26.98 7.44 -28.98
C SER A 854 -26.36 6.08 -29.20
N SER A 855 -25.18 6.06 -29.83
CA SER A 855 -24.36 4.85 -29.93
C SER A 855 -25.03 3.67 -30.63
N MET A 856 -25.96 3.95 -31.56
CA MET A 856 -26.84 2.95 -32.20
C MET A 856 -27.67 2.13 -31.21
N MET A 857 -27.86 2.64 -30.00
CA MET A 857 -28.68 2.05 -28.95
C MET A 857 -30.02 2.76 -28.88
N SER A 858 -31.02 2.10 -28.30
CA SER A 858 -32.30 2.72 -27.97
C SER A 858 -33.09 3.19 -29.20
N CYS A 859 -32.91 2.59 -30.38
CA CYS A 859 -33.82 2.75 -31.52
C CYS A 859 -35.18 2.07 -31.24
N ASN A 860 -35.99 2.69 -30.38
CA ASN A 860 -37.26 2.20 -29.87
C ASN A 860 -38.34 3.30 -29.93
N GLU A 861 -39.55 3.02 -29.45
CA GLU A 861 -40.68 3.99 -29.48
C GLU A 861 -40.37 5.29 -28.73
N ASN A 862 -39.54 5.20 -27.68
CA ASN A 862 -39.10 6.34 -26.89
C ASN A 862 -38.21 7.29 -27.72
N ALA A 863 -37.20 6.76 -28.42
CA ALA A 863 -36.39 7.54 -29.36
C ALA A 863 -37.18 8.02 -30.58
N ARG A 864 -38.20 7.26 -31.01
CA ARG A 864 -39.13 7.66 -32.07
C ARG A 864 -39.90 8.93 -31.69
N ALA A 865 -40.40 9.03 -30.46
CA ALA A 865 -41.12 10.22 -30.00
C ALA A 865 -40.28 11.51 -30.09
N LEU A 866 -38.97 11.42 -29.80
CA LEU A 866 -38.04 12.56 -29.97
C LEU A 866 -37.88 12.98 -31.42
N ARG A 867 -37.76 12.01 -32.33
CA ARG A 867 -37.67 12.27 -33.76
C ARG A 867 -38.95 12.90 -34.31
N VAL A 868 -40.11 12.42 -33.86
CA VAL A 868 -41.41 13.04 -34.20
C VAL A 868 -41.46 14.48 -33.75
N ASN A 869 -41.12 14.78 -32.49
CA ASN A 869 -41.09 16.17 -32.00
C ASN A 869 -40.14 17.04 -32.83
N ARG A 870 -38.95 16.52 -33.16
CA ARG A 870 -38.00 17.27 -33.96
C ARG A 870 -38.51 17.52 -35.39
N MET A 871 -39.11 16.52 -36.03
CA MET A 871 -39.68 16.67 -37.38
C MET A 871 -40.91 17.58 -37.42
N GLU A 872 -41.67 17.68 -36.32
CA GLU A 872 -42.74 18.67 -36.20
C GLU A 872 -42.20 20.10 -36.10
N GLU A 873 -41.04 20.33 -35.46
CA GLU A 873 -40.36 21.64 -35.50
C GLU A 873 -39.90 21.99 -36.91
N VAL A 874 -39.31 21.02 -37.64
CA VAL A 874 -38.95 21.20 -39.05
C VAL A 874 -40.19 21.60 -39.86
N ARG A 875 -41.31 20.90 -39.67
CA ARG A 875 -42.56 21.22 -40.38
C ARG A 875 -43.11 22.59 -40.00
N ALA A 876 -42.91 23.03 -38.76
CA ALA A 876 -43.35 24.33 -38.28
C ALA A 876 -42.59 25.50 -38.91
N THR A 877 -41.34 25.30 -39.35
CA THR A 877 -40.59 26.33 -40.10
C THR A 877 -41.11 26.52 -41.52
N GLY A 878 -41.75 25.49 -42.09
CA GLY A 878 -42.20 25.48 -43.49
C GLY A 878 -41.06 25.30 -44.49
N ALA A 879 -39.85 24.94 -44.04
CA ALA A 879 -38.72 24.66 -44.92
C ALA A 879 -38.92 23.36 -45.71
N ASP A 880 -38.51 23.38 -46.98
CA ASP A 880 -38.55 22.19 -47.85
C ASP A 880 -37.41 21.22 -47.55
N LYS A 881 -36.31 21.73 -46.96
CA LYS A 881 -35.10 20.95 -46.67
C LYS A 881 -34.63 21.13 -45.23
N MET A 882 -34.29 20.03 -44.59
CA MET A 882 -33.60 20.00 -43.31
C MET A 882 -32.13 19.63 -43.51
N LEU A 883 -31.23 20.54 -43.16
CA LEU A 883 -29.80 20.34 -43.25
C LEU A 883 -29.22 19.96 -41.88
N THR A 884 -28.17 19.16 -41.86
CA THR A 884 -27.45 18.78 -40.64
C THR A 884 -25.97 18.54 -40.98
N SER A 885 -25.11 18.39 -39.96
CA SER A 885 -23.66 18.17 -40.12
C SER A 885 -23.24 16.87 -39.43
N CYS A 886 -24.09 15.86 -39.53
CA CYS A 886 -23.87 14.56 -38.91
C CYS A 886 -24.63 13.49 -39.71
N PRO A 887 -23.92 12.62 -40.45
CA PRO A 887 -24.54 11.54 -41.22
C PRO A 887 -25.45 10.64 -40.35
N LYS A 888 -25.11 10.44 -39.08
CA LYS A 888 -25.93 9.63 -38.17
C LYS A 888 -27.24 10.32 -37.77
N CYS A 889 -27.25 11.65 -37.65
CA CYS A 889 -28.50 12.39 -37.49
C CYS A 889 -29.39 12.23 -38.73
N VAL A 890 -28.80 12.32 -39.94
CA VAL A 890 -29.53 12.04 -41.20
C VAL A 890 -30.13 10.64 -41.15
N THR A 891 -29.34 9.61 -40.84
CA THR A 891 -29.80 8.21 -40.77
C THR A 891 -31.03 8.06 -39.87
N HIS A 892 -30.98 8.61 -38.66
CA HIS A 892 -32.04 8.40 -37.68
C HIS A 892 -33.30 9.23 -37.97
N LEU A 893 -33.17 10.42 -38.54
CA LEU A 893 -34.32 11.24 -38.94
C LEU A 893 -34.98 10.71 -40.21
N GLU A 894 -34.21 10.25 -41.20
CA GLU A 894 -34.73 9.53 -42.38
C GLU A 894 -35.43 8.22 -41.99
N CYS A 895 -34.93 7.52 -40.97
CA CYS A 895 -35.58 6.32 -40.45
C CYS A 895 -37.05 6.56 -40.03
N LEU A 896 -37.41 7.77 -39.59
CA LEU A 896 -38.82 8.11 -39.29
C LEU A 896 -39.67 8.23 -40.57
N LYS A 897 -39.11 8.73 -41.67
CA LYS A 897 -39.82 8.88 -42.95
C LYS A 897 -40.18 7.53 -43.57
N PHE A 898 -39.37 6.50 -43.33
CA PHE A 898 -39.65 5.13 -43.76
C PHE A 898 -40.89 4.50 -43.12
N GLU A 899 -41.46 5.10 -42.07
CA GLU A 899 -42.73 4.65 -41.52
C GLU A 899 -43.93 5.01 -42.41
N GLY A 900 -43.72 5.82 -43.47
CA GLY A 900 -44.75 6.16 -44.46
C GLY A 900 -45.73 7.24 -44.00
N ASP A 901 -45.31 8.12 -43.09
CA ASP A 901 -46.12 9.27 -42.67
C ASP A 901 -46.05 10.38 -43.73
N GLU A 902 -47.15 10.57 -44.46
CA GLU A 902 -47.28 11.58 -45.54
C GLU A 902 -46.90 13.01 -45.08
N ARG A 903 -46.96 13.30 -43.77
CA ARG A 903 -46.58 14.61 -43.22
C ARG A 903 -45.11 14.96 -43.43
N TYR A 904 -44.23 13.97 -43.57
CA TYR A 904 -42.78 14.17 -43.67
C TYR A 904 -42.21 13.82 -45.05
N GLU A 905 -43.03 13.28 -45.96
CA GLU A 905 -42.58 12.81 -47.28
C GLU A 905 -41.96 13.93 -48.13
N GLY A 906 -42.50 15.15 -48.03
CA GLY A 906 -42.02 16.31 -48.76
C GLY A 906 -40.76 16.99 -48.20
N ILE A 907 -40.25 16.55 -47.04
CA ILE A 907 -39.08 17.15 -46.40
C ILE A 907 -37.81 16.40 -46.85
N GLU A 908 -36.90 17.09 -47.53
CA GLU A 908 -35.60 16.54 -47.93
C GLU A 908 -34.60 16.69 -46.76
N ILE A 909 -33.96 15.60 -46.31
CA ILE A 909 -32.97 15.64 -45.23
C ILE A 909 -31.58 15.43 -45.84
N LEU A 910 -30.69 16.42 -45.70
CA LEU A 910 -29.36 16.40 -46.30
C LEU A 910 -28.27 16.76 -45.29
N ASP A 911 -27.06 16.29 -45.56
CA ASP A 911 -25.87 16.87 -44.95
C ASP A 911 -25.53 18.22 -45.62
N VAL A 912 -25.03 19.19 -44.85
CA VAL A 912 -24.64 20.52 -45.35
C VAL A 912 -23.63 20.41 -46.49
N VAL A 913 -22.66 19.50 -46.38
CA VAL A 913 -21.64 19.29 -47.42
C VAL A 913 -22.28 18.79 -48.71
N THR A 914 -23.26 17.88 -48.61
CA THR A 914 -24.03 17.39 -49.77
C THR A 914 -24.82 18.51 -50.43
N PHE A 915 -25.50 19.35 -49.64
CA PHE A 915 -26.27 20.48 -50.17
C PHE A 915 -25.38 21.48 -50.93
N LEU A 916 -24.22 21.83 -50.36
CA LEU A 916 -23.26 22.72 -51.02
C LEU A 916 -22.70 22.12 -52.32
N ALA A 917 -22.35 20.82 -52.31
CA ALA A 917 -21.84 20.14 -53.49
C ALA A 917 -22.90 20.08 -54.62
N GLN A 918 -24.18 19.90 -54.28
CA GLN A 918 -25.27 19.99 -55.27
C GLN A 918 -25.30 21.36 -55.97
N GLN A 919 -25.03 22.46 -55.24
CA GLN A 919 -25.00 23.79 -55.84
C GLN A 919 -23.78 23.98 -56.76
N VAL A 920 -22.63 23.40 -56.40
CA VAL A 920 -21.44 23.38 -57.26
C VAL A 920 -21.73 22.65 -58.57
N GLU A 921 -22.34 21.47 -58.50
CA GLU A 921 -22.66 20.67 -59.69
C GLU A 921 -23.75 21.32 -60.56
N ALA A 922 -24.74 21.96 -59.94
CA ALA A 922 -25.75 22.74 -60.65
C ALA A 922 -25.10 23.91 -61.43
N LYS A 923 -24.18 24.64 -60.78
CA LYS A 923 -23.40 25.72 -61.40
C LYS A 923 -22.57 25.21 -62.59
N LYS A 924 -21.84 24.10 -62.43
CA LYS A 924 -21.07 23.47 -63.52
C LYS A 924 -21.96 23.07 -64.70
N SER A 925 -23.09 22.43 -64.42
CA SER A 925 -24.06 22.01 -65.44
C SER A 925 -24.63 23.20 -66.22
N GLN A 926 -24.90 24.32 -65.54
CA GLN A 926 -25.38 25.54 -66.19
C GLN A 926 -24.29 26.16 -67.10
N VAL A 927 -23.04 26.23 -66.63
CA VAL A 927 -21.91 26.71 -67.43
C VAL A 927 -21.71 25.84 -68.67
N GLU A 928 -21.82 24.51 -68.55
CA GLU A 928 -21.75 23.61 -69.70
C GLU A 928 -22.90 23.84 -70.69
N ALA A 929 -24.13 24.02 -70.20
CA ALA A 929 -25.30 24.28 -71.03
C ALA A 929 -25.15 25.60 -71.81
N ASP A 930 -24.72 26.67 -71.15
CA ASP A 930 -24.48 27.98 -71.76
C ASP A 930 -23.34 27.92 -72.79
N THR A 931 -22.30 27.14 -72.51
CA THR A 931 -21.18 26.92 -73.46
C THR A 931 -21.62 26.14 -74.70
N ARG A 932 -22.51 25.15 -74.55
CA ARG A 932 -23.05 24.38 -75.70
C ARG A 932 -23.96 25.24 -76.60
N VAL A 933 -24.79 26.10 -76.01
CA VAL A 933 -25.65 27.03 -76.77
C VAL A 933 -24.81 28.10 -77.50
N GLY A 934 -23.68 28.54 -76.93
CA GLY A 934 -22.77 29.48 -77.57
C GLY A 934 -21.93 28.94 -78.73
N VAL A 935 -21.87 27.62 -78.93
CA VAL A 935 -21.14 26.96 -80.05
C VAL A 935 -22.08 26.59 -81.20
N GLU A 936 -23.40 26.52 -80.95
CA GLU A 936 -24.44 26.27 -81.97
C GLU A 936 -25.03 27.57 -82.59
N ALA A 937 -24.70 28.74 -82.04
CA ALA A 937 -25.02 30.07 -82.57
C ALA A 937 -23.83 30.66 -83.35
#